data_AF-A0A6L8ED99-F1
#
_entry.id   AF-A0A6L8ED99-F1
#
_cell.length_a   1.000
_cell.length_b   1.000
_cell.length_c   1.000
_cell.angle_alpha   90.00
_cell.angle_beta   90.00
_cell.angle_gamma   90.00
#
_symmetry.space_group_name_H-M   'P 1'
#
loop_
_entity.id
_entity.type
_entity.pdbx_description
1 polymer ?
#
loop_
_entity_poly.entity_id
_entity_poly.type
_entity_poly.pdbx_seq_one_letter_code
_entity_poly.pdbx_strand_id
1 'polypeptide(L)'
;MAATASFSEDAVVVSRREDARDKPELASIQAKIVAKQYREALSDLELILRDEPNNTDALYMSAVCRRYRREFDQALKQLKQLQALAPENGRAHQEEGHAYRDLGRPDQASRAYARACRFNPALVASWRSQFDILTRLRRHGEAAQAKAQLDYLERLPQPLVIVLDLVSQGKLLKAEDLCRKFLRKVPHNVEAMRLLADIGVRFGVLTDAEFLLESAHEFEPKNVRVHMDYIQVLRKRQKFAQALEQAGRLLETAPDHPQFQSIYAIECMQTGDYDTALGLLDKVLEQIPGDPVTLTSKGHAYKTCGQYDKAVASYRSALASQPLHGEAWYSLSNLKVYSFSDGELEAMNAQARNDDLPHADRVHLSFALGKAYEDRNDFETSFDYYAQGNRLKKALSTYDADKMTDELRDQQRVCTAELLSRGERAGHPANDPIFVVGLPRAGSTLLEQILSSHSRVDGTLELPNIPSLTQQLRRRGRGGSEPDYPDILAALSDEELRTFGRQFIDDTRIHRQGAPFFIDKMPNNFRHIGLIHLILPNAKIIDARRHPMACCFSGYKQLFAEGQEFTYDLADIGQYYRDYVELMDYWDEALPGKVLRVQYEEVVDDLETQVRRLLDYCGLDFEPACLSFHDTERSVRTPSSEQVRRPIYQSGLDYWRNYESWLDPLRKALGECV
;
A
#
# COMPACT_ATOMS: atom_id res chain seq x y z
N MET A 1 -57.82 -0.88 -59.56
CA MET A 1 -56.70 -1.63 -60.16
C MET A 1 -55.42 -0.92 -59.77
N ALA A 2 -54.46 -1.69 -59.24
CA ALA A 2 -53.07 -1.34 -58.95
C ALA A 2 -52.82 -0.14 -58.02
N ALA A 3 -52.55 -0.47 -56.75
CA ALA A 3 -51.89 0.41 -55.78
C ALA A 3 -50.37 0.34 -55.97
N THR A 4 -49.70 1.49 -55.99
CA THR A 4 -48.29 1.64 -55.61
C THR A 4 -48.17 2.94 -54.83
N ALA A 5 -47.92 2.79 -53.53
CA ALA A 5 -47.77 3.86 -52.55
C ALA A 5 -46.35 4.43 -52.56
N SER A 6 -46.24 5.72 -52.26
CA SER A 6 -45.01 6.50 -52.08
C SER A 6 -44.19 6.02 -50.87
N PHE A 7 -42.87 5.99 -51.00
CA PHE A 7 -41.94 6.03 -49.86
C PHE A 7 -40.87 7.10 -50.09
N SER A 8 -40.69 7.87 -49.03
CA SER A 8 -39.81 9.03 -48.87
C SER A 8 -38.36 8.63 -48.55
N GLU A 9 -37.48 9.61 -48.73
CA GLU A 9 -36.07 9.67 -48.38
C GLU A 9 -35.72 9.06 -47.02
N ASP A 10 -34.70 8.19 -47.01
CA ASP A 10 -33.73 8.10 -45.92
C ASP A 10 -32.40 7.57 -46.49
N ALA A 11 -31.38 8.43 -46.43
CA ALA A 11 -30.04 8.14 -46.88
C ALA A 11 -29.37 7.16 -45.91
N VAL A 12 -29.19 5.92 -46.36
CA VAL A 12 -28.46 4.87 -45.66
C VAL A 12 -27.01 5.30 -45.49
N VAL A 13 -26.63 5.60 -44.24
CA VAL A 13 -25.24 5.66 -43.80
C VAL A 13 -24.63 4.29 -44.04
N VAL A 14 -23.76 4.22 -45.04
CA VAL A 14 -22.98 3.04 -45.40
C VAL A 14 -22.15 2.63 -44.19
N SER A 15 -22.45 1.45 -43.65
CA SER A 15 -21.68 0.79 -42.62
C SER A 15 -20.28 0.48 -43.15
N ARG A 16 -19.26 1.18 -42.65
CA ARG A 16 -17.88 0.70 -42.71
C ARG A 16 -17.72 -0.42 -41.69
N ARG A 17 -18.05 -1.65 -42.10
CA ARG A 17 -17.35 -2.84 -41.61
C ARG A 17 -15.98 -2.84 -42.31
N GLU A 18 -15.02 -2.13 -41.72
CA GLU A 18 -13.62 -2.39 -42.03
C GLU A 18 -13.22 -3.70 -41.33
N ASP A 19 -12.68 -4.62 -42.13
CA ASP A 19 -12.17 -5.94 -41.80
C ASP A 19 -11.64 -6.11 -40.37
N ALA A 20 -12.33 -6.94 -39.59
CA ALA A 20 -11.70 -7.64 -38.46
C ALA A 20 -10.67 -8.62 -39.05
N ARG A 21 -9.45 -8.15 -39.31
CA ARG A 21 -8.30 -9.06 -39.48
C ARG A 21 -8.13 -9.80 -38.16
N ASP A 22 -8.13 -11.13 -38.19
CA ASP A 22 -7.81 -11.96 -37.02
C ASP A 22 -6.52 -11.43 -36.39
N LYS A 23 -6.65 -10.79 -35.22
CA LYS A 23 -5.49 -10.32 -34.46
C LYS A 23 -4.64 -11.55 -34.11
N PRO A 24 -3.33 -11.56 -34.41
CA PRO A 24 -2.50 -12.70 -34.07
C PRO A 24 -2.47 -12.88 -32.55
N GLU A 25 -2.76 -14.09 -32.06
CA GLU A 25 -2.70 -14.38 -30.63
C GLU A 25 -1.26 -14.33 -30.12
N LEU A 26 -1.02 -13.73 -28.95
CA LEU A 26 0.30 -13.66 -28.31
C LEU A 26 0.95 -15.05 -28.16
N ALA A 27 0.17 -16.10 -27.90
CA ALA A 27 0.65 -17.48 -27.82
C ALA A 27 1.25 -17.98 -29.14
N SER A 28 0.61 -17.65 -30.27
CA SER A 28 1.10 -17.99 -31.62
C SER A 28 2.41 -17.25 -31.92
N ILE A 29 2.47 -15.96 -31.59
CA ILE A 29 3.70 -15.16 -31.71
C ILE A 29 4.82 -15.74 -30.84
N GLN A 30 4.51 -16.15 -29.61
CA GLN A 30 5.49 -16.77 -28.72
C GLN A 30 6.05 -18.06 -29.33
N ALA A 31 5.23 -18.89 -29.96
CA ALA A 31 5.68 -20.07 -30.68
C ALA A 31 6.63 -19.71 -31.84
N LYS A 32 6.33 -18.66 -32.61
CA LYS A 32 7.22 -18.13 -33.68
C LYS A 32 8.57 -17.67 -33.12
N ILE A 33 8.59 -17.00 -31.97
CA ILE A 33 9.84 -16.57 -31.31
C ILE A 33 10.67 -17.78 -30.88
N VAL A 34 10.04 -18.81 -30.30
CA VAL A 34 10.71 -20.07 -29.93
C VAL A 34 11.27 -20.78 -31.17
N ALA A 35 10.52 -20.76 -32.28
CA ALA A 35 10.96 -21.26 -33.58
C ALA A 35 11.99 -20.35 -34.29
N LYS A 36 12.42 -19.26 -33.66
CA LYS A 36 13.38 -18.25 -34.19
C LYS A 36 12.89 -17.52 -35.44
N GLN A 37 11.58 -17.49 -35.68
CA GLN A 37 10.92 -16.77 -36.77
C GLN A 37 10.70 -15.29 -36.41
N TYR A 38 11.78 -14.57 -36.10
CA TYR A 38 11.69 -13.22 -35.51
C TYR A 38 11.07 -12.18 -36.44
N ARG A 39 11.19 -12.33 -37.77
CA ARG A 39 10.59 -11.38 -38.73
C ARG A 39 9.07 -11.49 -38.76
N GLU A 40 8.56 -12.71 -38.81
CA GLU A 40 7.12 -12.99 -38.80
C GLU A 40 6.52 -12.60 -37.46
N ALA A 41 7.18 -12.95 -36.35
CA ALA A 41 6.76 -12.53 -35.01
C ALA A 41 6.70 -11.00 -34.89
N LEU A 42 7.68 -10.26 -35.42
CA LEU A 42 7.65 -8.78 -35.41
C LEU A 42 6.51 -8.21 -36.24
N SER A 43 6.22 -8.78 -37.41
CA SER A 43 5.10 -8.32 -38.24
C SER A 43 3.77 -8.47 -37.50
N ASP A 44 3.58 -9.57 -36.77
CA ASP A 44 2.37 -9.80 -35.97
C ASP A 44 2.29 -8.85 -34.77
N LEU A 45 3.42 -8.63 -34.09
CA LEU A 45 3.51 -7.72 -32.94
C LEU A 45 3.26 -6.27 -33.35
N GLU A 46 3.69 -5.85 -34.54
CA GLU A 46 3.43 -4.51 -35.08
C GLU A 46 1.94 -4.28 -35.36
N LEU A 47 1.17 -5.34 -35.70
CA LEU A 47 -0.29 -5.24 -35.79
C LEU A 47 -0.92 -5.02 -34.42
N ILE A 48 -0.50 -5.78 -33.40
CA ILE A 48 -1.00 -5.60 -32.02
C ILE A 48 -0.67 -4.20 -31.51
N LEU A 49 0.59 -3.76 -31.64
CA LEU A 49 1.04 -2.46 -31.14
C LEU A 49 0.46 -1.27 -31.92
N ARG A 50 -0.07 -1.49 -33.12
CA ARG A 50 -0.82 -0.45 -33.85
C ARG A 50 -2.16 -0.17 -33.18
N ASP A 51 -2.85 -1.21 -32.76
CA ASP A 51 -4.18 -1.10 -32.13
C ASP A 51 -4.08 -0.86 -30.63
N GLU A 52 -3.06 -1.43 -29.99
CA GLU A 52 -2.79 -1.37 -28.55
C GLU A 52 -1.32 -0.94 -28.30
N PRO A 53 -0.98 0.34 -28.49
CA PRO A 53 0.40 0.83 -28.38
C PRO A 53 1.06 0.59 -27.02
N ASN A 54 0.25 0.38 -25.98
CA ASN A 54 0.68 0.19 -24.59
C ASN A 54 0.60 -1.28 -24.14
N ASN A 55 0.40 -2.24 -25.05
CA ASN A 55 0.39 -3.66 -24.71
C ASN A 55 1.79 -4.12 -24.25
N THR A 56 1.94 -4.34 -22.95
CA THR A 56 3.24 -4.59 -22.30
C THR A 56 3.90 -5.90 -22.75
N ASP A 57 3.10 -6.94 -22.95
CA ASP A 57 3.58 -8.24 -23.45
C ASP A 57 4.06 -8.11 -24.91
N ALA A 58 3.32 -7.40 -25.76
CA ALA A 58 3.72 -7.15 -27.14
C ALA A 58 4.99 -6.28 -27.24
N LEU A 59 5.11 -5.24 -26.42
CA LEU A 59 6.32 -4.41 -26.32
C LEU A 59 7.54 -5.26 -25.90
N TYR A 60 7.37 -6.13 -24.90
CA TYR A 60 8.42 -7.03 -24.44
C TYR A 60 8.85 -8.01 -25.54
N MET A 61 7.91 -8.72 -26.15
CA MET A 61 8.19 -9.70 -27.21
C MET A 61 8.83 -9.04 -28.44
N SER A 62 8.43 -7.81 -28.77
CA SER A 62 9.04 -7.04 -29.85
C SER A 62 10.49 -6.70 -29.53
N ALA A 63 10.78 -6.22 -28.32
CA ALA A 63 12.16 -5.94 -27.90
C ALA A 63 13.06 -7.18 -27.97
N VAL A 64 12.54 -8.35 -27.55
CA VAL A 64 13.24 -9.64 -27.68
C VAL A 64 13.58 -9.94 -29.15
N CYS A 65 12.60 -9.85 -30.05
CA CYS A 65 12.82 -10.11 -31.48
C CYS A 65 13.84 -9.14 -32.09
N ARG A 66 13.74 -7.84 -31.75
CA ARG A 66 14.68 -6.82 -32.23
C ARG A 66 16.10 -7.07 -31.73
N ARG A 67 16.29 -7.48 -30.47
CA ARG A 67 17.60 -7.90 -29.95
C ARG A 67 18.18 -9.07 -30.75
N TYR A 68 17.40 -10.12 -31.00
CA TYR A 68 17.88 -11.26 -31.82
C TYR A 68 18.20 -10.88 -33.27
N ARG A 69 17.53 -9.85 -33.80
CA ARG A 69 17.85 -9.26 -35.10
C ARG A 69 18.97 -8.22 -35.06
N ARG A 70 19.58 -7.96 -33.90
CA ARG A 70 20.62 -6.94 -33.66
C ARG A 70 20.16 -5.49 -33.91
N GLU A 71 18.86 -5.24 -33.82
CA GLU A 71 18.24 -3.91 -33.90
C GLU A 71 18.20 -3.27 -32.50
N PHE A 72 19.36 -3.10 -31.87
CA PHE A 72 19.48 -2.79 -30.45
C PHE A 72 18.88 -1.44 -30.06
N ASP A 73 19.07 -0.39 -30.86
CA ASP A 73 18.52 0.95 -30.55
C ASP A 73 16.99 0.93 -30.50
N GLN A 74 16.36 0.20 -31.41
CA GLN A 74 14.91 0.04 -31.43
C GLN A 74 14.43 -0.83 -30.26
N ALA A 75 15.16 -1.89 -29.92
CA ALA A 75 14.87 -2.71 -28.75
C ALA A 75 14.92 -1.88 -27.45
N LEU A 76 15.98 -1.09 -27.25
CA LEU A 76 16.12 -0.21 -26.08
C LEU A 76 15.05 0.88 -26.03
N LYS A 77 14.66 1.45 -27.18
CA LYS A 77 13.54 2.41 -27.24
C LYS A 77 12.22 1.79 -26.80
N GLN A 78 11.92 0.57 -27.27
CA GLN A 78 10.72 -0.17 -26.86
C GLN A 78 10.75 -0.57 -25.38
N LEU A 79 11.92 -0.96 -24.87
CA LEU A 79 12.10 -1.26 -23.45
C LEU A 79 11.89 -0.02 -22.58
N LYS A 80 12.35 1.17 -23.01
CA LYS A 80 12.09 2.43 -22.30
C LYS A 80 10.59 2.72 -22.22
N GLN A 81 9.83 2.47 -23.29
CA GLN A 81 8.37 2.59 -23.28
C GLN A 81 7.73 1.58 -22.32
N LEU A 82 8.14 0.31 -22.37
CA LEU A 82 7.64 -0.73 -21.48
C LEU A 82 7.93 -0.41 -20.00
N GLN A 83 9.14 0.07 -19.69
CA GLN A 83 9.55 0.46 -18.34
C GLN A 83 8.78 1.69 -17.82
N ALA A 84 8.29 2.56 -18.71
CA ALA A 84 7.40 3.66 -18.30
C ALA A 84 6.00 3.17 -17.92
N LEU A 85 5.52 2.10 -18.57
CA LEU A 85 4.20 1.49 -18.32
C LEU A 85 4.22 0.50 -17.14
N ALA A 86 5.31 -0.26 -17.02
CA ALA A 86 5.51 -1.27 -15.99
C ALA A 86 6.94 -1.15 -15.40
N PRO A 87 7.20 -0.17 -14.52
CA PRO A 87 8.54 0.12 -13.99
C PRO A 87 9.20 -1.05 -13.28
N GLU A 88 8.39 -1.87 -12.61
CA GLU A 88 8.83 -3.05 -11.84
C GLU A 88 8.86 -4.34 -12.70
N ASN A 89 8.76 -4.25 -14.02
CA ASN A 89 8.86 -5.43 -14.88
C ASN A 89 10.31 -5.94 -14.95
N GLY A 90 10.67 -6.87 -14.07
CA GLY A 90 12.02 -7.45 -14.02
C GLY A 90 12.48 -8.08 -15.34
N ARG A 91 11.57 -8.63 -16.16
CA ARG A 91 11.92 -9.22 -17.47
C ARG A 91 12.28 -8.15 -18.50
N ALA A 92 11.66 -6.98 -18.45
CA ALA A 92 12.03 -5.84 -19.29
C ALA A 92 13.47 -5.39 -19.00
N HIS A 93 13.83 -5.23 -17.72
CA HIS A 93 15.20 -4.91 -17.31
C HIS A 93 16.20 -6.02 -17.65
N GLN A 94 15.79 -7.29 -17.60
CA GLN A 94 16.62 -8.40 -18.05
C GLN A 94 16.92 -8.30 -19.55
N GLU A 95 15.93 -8.00 -20.39
CA GLU A 95 16.15 -7.85 -21.82
C GLU A 95 16.99 -6.61 -22.15
N GLU A 96 16.87 -5.54 -21.37
CA GLU A 96 17.79 -4.40 -21.45
C GLU A 96 19.23 -4.84 -21.15
N GLY A 97 19.42 -5.66 -20.10
CA GLY A 97 20.71 -6.27 -19.76
C GLY A 97 21.26 -7.14 -20.89
N HIS A 98 20.43 -7.98 -21.50
CA HIS A 98 20.83 -8.80 -22.65
C HIS A 98 21.21 -7.92 -23.85
N ALA A 99 20.46 -6.85 -24.14
CA ALA A 99 20.75 -5.94 -25.23
C ALA A 99 22.10 -5.23 -25.03
N TYR A 100 22.38 -4.71 -23.83
CA TYR A 100 23.68 -4.09 -23.53
C TYR A 100 24.83 -5.09 -23.52
N ARG A 101 24.61 -6.32 -23.05
CA ARG A 101 25.61 -7.39 -23.12
C ARG A 101 25.97 -7.69 -24.57
N ASP A 102 24.97 -7.85 -25.43
CA ASP A 102 25.15 -8.17 -26.85
C ASP A 102 25.76 -6.97 -27.64
N LEU A 103 25.55 -5.74 -27.15
CA LEU A 103 26.21 -4.50 -27.61
C LEU A 103 27.66 -4.33 -27.11
N GLY A 104 28.14 -5.20 -26.20
CA GLY A 104 29.49 -5.08 -25.62
C GLY A 104 29.63 -3.97 -24.57
N ARG A 105 28.55 -3.62 -23.86
CA ARG A 105 28.52 -2.57 -22.82
C ARG A 105 28.31 -3.18 -21.42
N PRO A 106 29.34 -3.77 -20.80
CA PRO A 106 29.21 -4.57 -19.57
C PRO A 106 28.70 -3.77 -18.36
N ASP A 107 29.09 -2.52 -18.19
CA ASP A 107 28.64 -1.71 -17.05
C ASP A 107 27.14 -1.37 -17.11
N GLN A 108 26.62 -1.08 -18.31
CA GLN A 108 25.19 -0.87 -18.51
C GLN A 108 24.41 -2.18 -18.34
N ALA A 109 24.94 -3.28 -18.89
CA ALA A 109 24.35 -4.60 -18.74
C ALA A 109 24.27 -5.01 -17.27
N SER A 110 25.35 -4.83 -16.49
CA SER A 110 25.38 -5.15 -15.06
C SER A 110 24.34 -4.35 -14.27
N ARG A 111 24.15 -3.07 -14.58
CA ARG A 111 23.13 -2.23 -13.94
C ARG A 111 21.71 -2.70 -14.29
N ALA A 112 21.45 -3.00 -15.57
CA ALA A 112 20.16 -3.50 -16.01
C ALA A 112 19.83 -4.88 -15.39
N TYR A 113 20.80 -5.80 -15.32
CA TYR A 113 20.61 -7.09 -14.62
C TYR A 113 20.39 -6.90 -13.12
N ALA A 114 21.11 -5.98 -12.46
CA ALA A 114 20.86 -5.68 -11.06
C ALA A 114 19.42 -5.19 -10.82
N ARG A 115 18.91 -4.31 -11.70
CA ARG A 115 17.49 -3.88 -11.68
C ARG A 115 16.55 -5.05 -11.93
N ALA A 116 16.86 -5.92 -12.89
CA ALA A 116 16.07 -7.11 -13.20
C ALA A 116 15.94 -8.04 -11.99
N CYS A 117 17.05 -8.34 -11.33
CA CYS A 117 17.10 -9.18 -10.13
C CYS A 117 16.40 -8.54 -8.92
N ARG A 118 16.46 -7.21 -8.79
CA ARG A 118 15.75 -6.47 -7.73
C ARG A 118 14.23 -6.64 -7.87
N PHE A 119 13.70 -6.52 -9.09
CA PHE A 119 12.26 -6.63 -9.32
C PHE A 119 11.77 -8.07 -9.46
N ASN A 120 12.64 -8.96 -9.95
CA ASN A 120 12.35 -10.38 -10.05
C ASN A 120 13.58 -11.21 -9.64
N PRO A 121 13.67 -11.60 -8.35
CA PRO A 121 14.79 -12.37 -7.84
C PRO A 121 14.87 -13.79 -8.40
N ALA A 122 13.84 -14.30 -9.10
CA ALA A 122 13.84 -15.63 -9.70
C ALA A 122 14.63 -15.72 -11.02
N LEU A 123 15.13 -14.59 -11.55
CA LEU A 123 15.80 -14.52 -12.84
C LEU A 123 17.23 -15.06 -12.79
N VAL A 124 17.36 -16.40 -12.82
CA VAL A 124 18.66 -17.12 -12.81
C VAL A 124 19.62 -16.61 -13.87
N ALA A 125 19.14 -16.31 -15.08
CA ALA A 125 19.97 -15.81 -16.17
C ALA A 125 20.56 -14.42 -15.88
N SER A 126 19.82 -13.57 -15.18
CA SER A 126 20.28 -12.22 -14.77
C SER A 126 21.35 -12.33 -13.69
N TRP A 127 21.13 -13.15 -12.66
CA TRP A 127 22.13 -13.39 -11.61
C TRP A 127 23.43 -13.97 -12.17
N ARG A 128 23.33 -14.95 -13.09
CA ARG A 128 24.50 -15.54 -13.75
C ARG A 128 25.25 -14.50 -14.60
N SER A 129 24.53 -13.72 -15.40
CA SER A 129 25.15 -12.68 -16.23
C SER A 129 25.81 -11.60 -15.37
N GLN A 130 25.17 -11.22 -14.26
CA GLN A 130 25.73 -10.26 -13.30
C GLN A 130 27.00 -10.80 -12.64
N PHE A 131 26.99 -12.04 -12.14
CA PHE A 131 28.17 -12.69 -11.57
C PHE A 131 29.35 -12.73 -12.57
N ASP A 132 29.09 -13.14 -13.82
CA ASP A 132 30.12 -13.22 -14.86
C ASP A 132 30.72 -11.85 -15.18
N ILE A 133 29.88 -10.81 -15.30
CA ILE A 133 30.32 -9.45 -15.58
C ILE A 133 31.11 -8.88 -14.39
N LEU A 134 30.57 -8.96 -13.17
CA LEU A 134 31.22 -8.45 -11.96
C LEU A 134 32.56 -9.14 -11.69
N THR A 135 32.66 -10.44 -11.96
CA THR A 135 33.91 -11.20 -11.86
C THR A 135 34.95 -10.67 -12.84
N ARG A 136 34.56 -10.42 -14.11
CA ARG A 136 35.46 -9.81 -15.11
C ARG A 136 35.88 -8.39 -14.74
N LEU A 137 34.97 -7.61 -14.15
CA LEU A 137 35.23 -6.25 -13.65
C LEU A 137 35.97 -6.23 -12.31
N ARG A 138 36.32 -7.39 -11.73
CA ARG A 138 37.00 -7.54 -10.43
C ARG A 138 36.26 -6.91 -9.24
N ARG A 139 34.94 -6.85 -9.31
CA ARG A 139 34.06 -6.39 -8.24
C ARG A 139 33.70 -7.55 -7.30
N HIS A 140 34.71 -8.06 -6.59
CA HIS A 140 34.63 -9.35 -5.88
C HIS A 140 33.50 -9.44 -4.83
N GLY A 141 33.22 -8.36 -4.08
CA GLY A 141 32.15 -8.36 -3.08
C GLY A 141 30.77 -8.53 -3.70
N GLU A 142 30.46 -7.76 -4.75
CA GLU A 142 29.17 -7.87 -5.45
C GLU A 142 29.05 -9.17 -6.24
N ALA A 143 30.16 -9.66 -6.81
CA ALA A 143 30.19 -10.97 -7.46
C ALA A 143 29.85 -12.09 -6.46
N ALA A 144 30.39 -12.03 -5.24
CA ALA A 144 30.07 -13.00 -4.19
C ALA A 144 28.59 -12.95 -3.79
N GLN A 145 27.99 -11.76 -3.70
CA GLN A 145 26.55 -11.61 -3.43
C GLN A 145 25.69 -12.20 -4.56
N ALA A 146 26.00 -11.85 -5.82
CA ALA A 146 25.29 -12.41 -6.98
C ALA A 146 25.44 -13.94 -7.05
N LYS A 147 26.62 -14.46 -6.70
CA LYS A 147 26.86 -15.91 -6.65
C LYS A 147 26.06 -16.59 -5.55
N ALA A 148 25.97 -16.01 -4.34
CA ALA A 148 25.17 -16.57 -3.26
C ALA A 148 23.67 -16.65 -3.62
N GLN A 149 23.14 -15.64 -4.31
CA GLN A 149 21.76 -15.67 -4.82
C GLN A 149 21.56 -16.72 -5.92
N LEU A 150 22.51 -16.81 -6.85
CA LEU A 150 22.50 -17.84 -7.88
C LEU A 150 22.51 -19.26 -7.28
N ASP A 151 23.41 -19.52 -6.33
CA ASP A 151 23.54 -20.80 -5.65
C ASP A 151 22.28 -21.16 -4.86
N TYR A 152 21.63 -20.17 -4.26
CA TYR A 152 20.35 -20.36 -3.59
C TYR A 152 19.28 -20.82 -4.59
N LEU A 153 19.10 -20.11 -5.71
CA LEU A 153 18.11 -20.45 -6.73
C LEU A 153 18.38 -21.82 -7.36
N GLU A 154 19.64 -22.16 -7.64
CA GLU A 154 20.04 -23.44 -8.23
C GLU A 154 19.80 -24.64 -7.29
N ARG A 155 19.73 -24.40 -5.97
CA ARG A 155 19.36 -25.42 -4.97
C ARG A 155 17.85 -25.61 -4.82
N LEU A 156 17.05 -24.63 -5.23
CA LEU A 156 15.59 -24.71 -5.08
C LEU A 156 14.98 -25.72 -6.06
N PRO A 157 13.96 -26.48 -5.64
CA PRO A 157 13.11 -27.21 -6.56
C PRO A 157 12.54 -26.25 -7.63
N GLN A 158 12.56 -26.69 -8.89
CA GLN A 158 12.06 -25.89 -10.02
C GLN A 158 10.66 -25.29 -9.80
N PRO A 159 9.68 -25.99 -9.18
CA PRO A 159 8.39 -25.39 -8.86
C PRO A 159 8.49 -24.13 -7.99
N LEU A 160 9.42 -24.08 -7.02
CA LEU A 160 9.57 -22.93 -6.12
C LEU A 160 10.26 -21.75 -6.80
N VAL A 161 11.16 -22.00 -7.76
CA VAL A 161 11.70 -20.94 -8.63
C VAL A 161 10.58 -20.32 -9.47
N ILE A 162 9.65 -21.13 -9.98
CA ILE A 162 8.47 -20.64 -10.72
C ILE A 162 7.53 -19.87 -9.79
N VAL A 163 7.33 -20.32 -8.54
CA VAL A 163 6.55 -19.57 -7.54
C VAL A 163 7.16 -18.19 -7.33
N LEU A 164 8.48 -18.08 -7.11
CA LEU A 164 9.17 -16.80 -6.97
C LEU A 164 8.97 -15.88 -8.20
N ASP A 165 9.05 -16.44 -9.41
CA ASP A 165 8.84 -15.69 -10.67
C ASP A 165 7.38 -15.19 -10.78
N LEU A 166 6.40 -16.02 -10.44
CA LEU A 166 4.99 -15.66 -10.46
C LEU A 166 4.65 -14.59 -9.42
N VAL A 167 5.21 -14.70 -8.21
CA VAL A 167 5.07 -13.68 -7.15
C VAL A 167 5.62 -12.34 -7.64
N SER A 168 6.80 -12.34 -8.23
CA SER A 168 7.45 -11.13 -8.77
C SER A 168 6.68 -10.49 -9.93
N GLN A 169 5.85 -11.26 -10.64
CA GLN A 169 4.96 -10.78 -11.70
C GLN A 169 3.58 -10.37 -11.19
N GLY A 170 3.32 -10.42 -9.87
CA GLY A 170 2.00 -10.15 -9.30
C GLY A 170 0.96 -11.25 -9.58
N LYS A 171 1.36 -12.40 -10.15
CA LYS A 171 0.46 -13.53 -10.48
C LYS A 171 0.22 -14.41 -9.24
N LEU A 172 -0.23 -13.79 -8.16
CA LEU A 172 -0.29 -14.38 -6.82
C LEU A 172 -1.19 -15.63 -6.74
N LEU A 173 -2.33 -15.65 -7.43
CA LEU A 173 -3.23 -16.82 -7.43
C LEU A 173 -2.57 -18.07 -8.04
N LYS A 174 -1.84 -17.89 -9.16
CA LYS A 174 -1.11 -18.98 -9.81
C LYS A 174 0.07 -19.42 -8.94
N ALA A 175 0.75 -18.48 -8.29
CA ALA A 175 1.83 -18.78 -7.36
C ALA A 175 1.34 -19.59 -6.16
N GLU A 176 0.19 -19.20 -5.58
CA GLU A 176 -0.43 -19.88 -4.45
C GLU A 176 -0.80 -21.33 -4.80
N ASP A 177 -1.53 -21.53 -5.91
CA ASP A 177 -1.95 -22.86 -6.35
C ASP A 177 -0.74 -23.80 -6.57
N LEU A 178 0.29 -23.31 -7.25
CA LEU A 178 1.51 -24.08 -7.48
C LEU A 178 2.24 -24.41 -6.17
N CYS A 179 2.37 -23.44 -5.27
CA CYS A 179 3.04 -23.60 -3.99
C CYS A 179 2.29 -24.60 -3.09
N ARG A 180 0.95 -24.49 -3.00
CA ARG A 180 0.11 -25.44 -2.27
C ARG A 180 0.17 -26.85 -2.85
N LYS A 181 0.15 -26.99 -4.18
CA LYS A 181 0.33 -28.29 -4.86
C LYS A 181 1.69 -28.91 -4.53
N PHE A 182 2.74 -28.09 -4.43
CA PHE A 182 4.06 -28.54 -4.00
C PHE A 182 4.05 -29.00 -2.53
N LEU A 183 3.50 -28.19 -1.62
CA LEU A 183 3.40 -28.54 -0.19
C LEU A 183 2.55 -29.79 0.06
N ARG A 184 1.49 -30.06 -0.71
CA ARG A 184 0.75 -31.33 -0.60
C ARG A 184 1.62 -32.56 -0.85
N LYS A 185 2.67 -32.43 -1.67
CA LYS A 185 3.65 -33.50 -1.94
C LYS A 185 4.81 -33.49 -0.95
N VAL A 186 5.19 -32.32 -0.45
CA VAL A 186 6.31 -32.13 0.48
C VAL A 186 5.88 -31.20 1.64
N PRO A 187 5.10 -31.70 2.62
CA PRO A 187 4.39 -30.84 3.59
C PRO A 187 5.27 -29.96 4.49
N HIS A 188 6.48 -30.41 4.82
CA HIS A 188 7.39 -29.70 5.73
C HIS A 188 8.52 -28.97 5.00
N ASN A 189 8.36 -28.67 3.71
CA ASN A 189 9.38 -27.91 2.99
C ASN A 189 9.38 -26.45 3.46
N VAL A 190 10.39 -26.08 4.26
CA VAL A 190 10.53 -24.75 4.88
C VAL A 190 10.47 -23.61 3.87
N GLU A 191 11.16 -23.72 2.74
CA GLU A 191 11.13 -22.67 1.71
C GLU A 191 9.74 -22.51 1.10
N ALA A 192 9.03 -23.60 0.80
CA ALA A 192 7.68 -23.52 0.28
C ALA A 192 6.71 -22.89 1.30
N MET A 193 6.86 -23.19 2.59
CA MET A 193 6.07 -22.54 3.66
C MET A 193 6.36 -21.04 3.71
N ARG A 194 7.63 -20.64 3.64
CA ARG A 194 8.06 -19.23 3.58
C ARG A 194 7.49 -18.50 2.36
N LEU A 195 7.55 -19.10 1.18
CA LEU A 195 6.99 -18.52 -0.05
C LEU A 195 5.46 -18.43 0.01
N LEU A 196 4.78 -19.44 0.56
CA LEU A 196 3.33 -19.39 0.75
C LEU A 196 2.94 -18.32 1.77
N ALA A 197 3.76 -18.09 2.80
CA ALA A 197 3.57 -17.00 3.75
C ALA A 197 3.77 -15.62 3.09
N ASP A 198 4.79 -15.41 2.24
CA ASP A 198 4.95 -14.16 1.47
C ASP A 198 3.72 -13.89 0.57
N ILE A 199 3.22 -14.93 -0.10
CA ILE A 199 1.97 -14.84 -0.87
C ILE A 199 0.79 -14.46 0.05
N GLY A 200 0.70 -15.07 1.24
CA GLY A 200 -0.28 -14.73 2.25
C GLY A 200 -0.21 -13.27 2.67
N VAL A 201 0.99 -12.73 2.96
CA VAL A 201 1.21 -11.32 3.30
C VAL A 201 0.75 -10.38 2.18
N ARG A 202 1.05 -10.71 0.93
CA ARG A 202 0.61 -9.91 -0.24
C ARG A 202 -0.90 -9.94 -0.45
N PHE A 203 -1.57 -11.02 -0.05
CA PHE A 203 -3.02 -11.10 0.01
C PHE A 203 -3.61 -10.50 1.30
N GLY A 204 -2.80 -9.99 2.23
CA GLY A 204 -3.27 -9.50 3.53
C GLY A 204 -3.71 -10.60 4.50
N VAL A 205 -3.41 -11.87 4.21
CA VAL A 205 -3.78 -13.02 5.05
C VAL A 205 -2.67 -13.32 6.05
N LEU A 206 -2.53 -12.40 7.00
CA LEU A 206 -1.41 -12.42 7.94
C LEU A 206 -1.48 -13.59 8.93
N THR A 207 -2.67 -14.09 9.26
CA THR A 207 -2.82 -15.23 10.19
C THR A 207 -2.22 -16.52 9.63
N ASP A 208 -2.55 -16.86 8.38
CA ASP A 208 -1.98 -18.05 7.71
C ASP A 208 -0.47 -17.88 7.50
N ALA A 209 -0.03 -16.67 7.15
CA ALA A 209 1.38 -16.36 6.99
C ALA A 209 2.16 -16.54 8.31
N GLU A 210 1.58 -16.10 9.44
CA GLU A 210 2.18 -16.31 10.77
C GLU A 210 2.30 -17.80 11.06
N PHE A 211 1.21 -18.56 10.92
CA PHE A 211 1.22 -20.00 11.20
C PHE A 211 2.26 -20.77 10.37
N LEU A 212 2.36 -20.44 9.07
CA LEU A 212 3.35 -21.04 8.17
C LEU A 212 4.77 -20.70 8.59
N LEU A 213 5.05 -19.46 8.98
CA LEU A 213 6.38 -19.01 9.36
C LEU A 213 6.79 -19.49 10.76
N GLU A 214 5.85 -19.54 11.70
CA GLU A 214 6.04 -20.16 13.02
C GLU A 214 6.43 -21.63 12.85
N SER A 215 5.65 -22.40 12.09
CA SER A 215 5.94 -23.81 11.80
C SER A 215 7.29 -23.99 11.06
N ALA A 216 7.56 -23.14 10.07
CA ALA A 216 8.83 -23.15 9.33
C ALA A 216 10.02 -22.84 10.24
N HIS A 217 9.85 -21.93 11.20
CA HIS A 217 10.86 -21.60 12.19
C HIS A 217 11.09 -22.74 13.18
N GLU A 218 10.04 -23.47 13.58
CA GLU A 218 10.18 -24.69 14.39
C GLU A 218 10.96 -25.79 13.67
N PHE A 219 10.71 -25.99 12.35
CA PHE A 219 11.41 -27.01 11.57
C PHE A 219 12.88 -26.66 11.30
N GLU A 220 13.19 -25.38 11.06
CA GLU A 220 14.56 -24.91 10.89
C GLU A 220 14.86 -23.65 11.74
N PRO A 221 15.09 -23.80 13.07
CA PRO A 221 15.27 -22.66 13.98
C PRO A 221 16.48 -21.76 13.66
N LYS A 222 17.46 -22.31 12.92
CA LYS A 222 18.67 -21.58 12.48
C LYS A 222 18.50 -20.88 11.13
N ASN A 223 17.34 -21.01 10.47
CA ASN A 223 17.09 -20.37 9.20
C ASN A 223 16.76 -18.88 9.41
N VAL A 224 17.79 -18.05 9.24
CA VAL A 224 17.71 -16.59 9.43
C VAL A 224 16.61 -15.95 8.56
N ARG A 225 16.42 -16.41 7.31
CA ARG A 225 15.41 -15.84 6.41
C ARG A 225 14.00 -16.05 6.93
N VAL A 226 13.70 -17.26 7.40
CA VAL A 226 12.40 -17.58 8.00
C VAL A 226 12.18 -16.78 9.29
N HIS A 227 13.20 -16.67 10.15
CA HIS A 227 13.09 -15.92 11.39
C HIS A 227 12.81 -14.44 11.15
N MET A 228 13.50 -13.82 10.17
CA MET A 228 13.25 -12.44 9.76
C MET A 228 11.84 -12.24 9.18
N ASP A 229 11.41 -13.12 8.28
CA ASP A 229 10.05 -13.06 7.70
C ASP A 229 8.99 -13.22 8.80
N TYR A 230 9.24 -14.09 9.79
CA TYR A 230 8.35 -14.29 10.94
C TYR A 230 8.19 -13.03 11.80
N ILE A 231 9.31 -12.39 12.18
CA ILE A 231 9.32 -11.11 12.91
C ILE A 231 8.52 -10.05 12.14
N GLN A 232 8.73 -9.95 10.82
CA GLN A 232 8.02 -8.99 9.99
C GLN A 232 6.50 -9.24 9.96
N VAL A 233 6.07 -10.51 9.90
CA VAL A 233 4.64 -10.86 9.94
C VAL A 233 4.03 -10.56 11.30
N LEU A 234 4.72 -10.88 12.40
CA LEU A 234 4.28 -10.51 13.75
C LEU A 234 4.08 -8.99 13.89
N ARG A 235 5.03 -8.19 13.37
CA ARG A 235 4.91 -6.72 13.34
C ARG A 235 3.72 -6.27 12.49
N LYS A 236 3.53 -6.81 11.28
CA LYS A 236 2.38 -6.47 10.42
C LYS A 236 1.05 -6.82 11.08
N ARG A 237 1.01 -7.86 11.91
CA ARG A 237 -0.14 -8.23 12.76
C ARG A 237 -0.27 -7.40 14.03
N GLN A 238 0.62 -6.44 14.25
CA GLN A 238 0.70 -5.62 15.46
C GLN A 238 0.96 -6.41 16.74
N LYS A 239 1.49 -7.63 16.64
CA LYS A 239 1.96 -8.44 17.77
C LYS A 239 3.35 -8.00 18.22
N PHE A 240 3.48 -6.70 18.55
CA PHE A 240 4.77 -6.03 18.76
C PHE A 240 5.62 -6.66 19.87
N ALA A 241 5.00 -7.14 20.95
CA ALA A 241 5.72 -7.80 22.04
C ALA A 241 6.40 -9.11 21.57
N GLN A 242 5.68 -9.94 20.80
CA GLN A 242 6.23 -11.17 20.23
C GLN A 242 7.28 -10.88 19.15
N ALA A 243 7.04 -9.86 18.31
CA ALA A 243 8.02 -9.43 17.31
C ALA A 243 9.33 -8.98 17.97
N LEU A 244 9.25 -8.19 19.05
CA LEU A 244 10.41 -7.75 19.84
C LEU A 244 11.16 -8.93 20.46
N GLU A 245 10.44 -9.89 21.05
CA GLU A 245 11.03 -11.11 21.63
C GLU A 245 11.82 -11.91 20.57
N GLN A 246 11.22 -12.17 19.41
CA GLN A 246 11.88 -12.91 18.32
C GLN A 246 13.06 -12.11 17.74
N ALA A 247 12.92 -10.79 17.58
CA ALA A 247 14.02 -9.94 17.14
C ALA A 247 15.20 -9.94 18.14
N GLY A 248 14.92 -9.97 19.44
CA GLY A 248 15.93 -10.13 20.49
C GLY A 248 16.67 -11.46 20.36
N ARG A 249 15.94 -12.57 20.20
CA ARG A 249 16.54 -13.91 19.94
C ARG A 249 17.39 -13.93 18.68
N LEU A 250 16.94 -13.29 17.60
CA LEU A 250 17.72 -13.18 16.37
C LEU A 250 19.03 -12.42 16.62
N LEU A 251 18.96 -11.29 17.34
CA LEU A 251 20.14 -10.50 17.69
C LEU A 251 21.13 -11.28 18.57
N GLU A 252 20.66 -12.07 19.53
CA GLU A 252 21.52 -12.93 20.37
C GLU A 252 22.36 -13.91 19.56
N THR A 253 21.90 -14.37 18.39
CA THR A 253 22.67 -15.28 17.53
C THR A 253 23.91 -14.62 16.91
N ALA A 254 23.87 -13.30 16.70
CA ALA A 254 24.97 -12.50 16.20
C ALA A 254 24.81 -11.04 16.64
N PRO A 255 25.26 -10.69 17.87
CA PRO A 255 25.00 -9.37 18.47
C PRO A 255 25.55 -8.19 17.70
N ASP A 256 26.62 -8.41 16.93
CA ASP A 256 27.28 -7.38 16.13
C ASP A 256 26.76 -7.33 14.69
N HIS A 257 25.81 -8.18 14.28
CA HIS A 257 25.32 -8.21 12.90
C HIS A 257 24.43 -6.97 12.61
N PRO A 258 24.82 -6.06 11.68
CA PRO A 258 24.12 -4.79 11.49
C PRO A 258 22.64 -4.92 11.14
N GLN A 259 22.29 -5.92 10.33
CA GLN A 259 20.90 -6.17 9.96
C GLN A 259 20.05 -6.62 11.15
N PHE A 260 20.62 -7.37 12.10
CA PHE A 260 19.88 -7.87 13.26
C PHE A 260 19.70 -6.74 14.28
N GLN A 261 20.73 -5.91 14.46
CA GLN A 261 20.64 -4.67 15.24
C GLN A 261 19.54 -3.76 14.68
N SER A 262 19.48 -3.60 13.35
CA SER A 262 18.47 -2.79 12.68
C SER A 262 17.05 -3.34 12.88
N ILE A 263 16.85 -4.66 12.73
CA ILE A 263 15.55 -5.30 12.96
C ILE A 263 15.10 -5.10 14.41
N TYR A 264 15.98 -5.37 15.38
CA TYR A 264 15.66 -5.19 16.79
C TYR A 264 15.39 -3.71 17.12
N ALA A 265 16.15 -2.77 16.55
CA ALA A 265 15.88 -1.34 16.69
C ALA A 265 14.49 -0.95 16.15
N ILE A 266 14.08 -1.49 15.00
CA ILE A 266 12.73 -1.23 14.46
C ILE A 266 11.66 -1.75 15.43
N GLU A 267 11.82 -2.94 15.98
CA GLU A 267 10.84 -3.48 16.94
C GLU A 267 10.83 -2.69 18.27
N CYS A 268 11.98 -2.23 18.75
CA CYS A 268 12.08 -1.27 19.87
C CYS A 268 11.30 0.03 19.58
N MET A 269 11.42 0.58 18.37
CA MET A 269 10.61 1.75 17.97
C MET A 269 9.11 1.44 17.98
N GLN A 270 8.70 0.25 17.56
CA GLN A 270 7.29 -0.16 17.60
C GLN A 270 6.75 -0.29 19.02
N THR A 271 7.58 -0.72 19.98
CA THR A 271 7.19 -0.81 21.40
C THR A 271 7.42 0.49 22.19
N GLY A 272 8.02 1.51 21.56
CA GLY A 272 8.25 2.82 22.16
C GLY A 272 9.58 2.98 22.90
N ASP A 273 10.46 1.98 22.87
CA ASP A 273 11.83 2.05 23.40
C ASP A 273 12.77 2.71 22.37
N TYR A 274 12.61 4.03 22.23
CA TYR A 274 13.40 4.80 21.27
C TYR A 274 14.87 4.96 21.68
N ASP A 275 15.18 4.92 22.98
CA ASP A 275 16.56 5.08 23.46
C ASP A 275 17.42 3.87 23.04
N THR A 276 16.92 2.64 23.26
CA THR A 276 17.57 1.42 22.79
C THR A 276 17.67 1.41 21.27
N ALA A 277 16.60 1.78 20.57
CA ALA A 277 16.59 1.83 19.11
C ALA A 277 17.66 2.79 18.57
N LEU A 278 17.75 4.02 19.09
CA LEU A 278 18.74 5.01 18.67
C LEU A 278 20.17 4.52 18.93
N GLY A 279 20.44 3.92 20.10
CA GLY A 279 21.76 3.36 20.41
C GLY A 279 22.17 2.21 19.49
N LEU A 280 21.22 1.37 19.05
CA LEU A 280 21.49 0.32 18.08
C LEU A 280 21.72 0.87 16.67
N LEU A 281 20.93 1.86 16.25
CA LEU A 281 21.14 2.53 14.96
C LEU A 281 22.51 3.22 14.92
N ASP A 282 22.98 3.78 16.03
CA ASP A 282 24.34 4.33 16.14
C ASP A 282 25.41 3.25 15.96
N LYS A 283 25.27 2.08 16.59
CA LYS A 283 26.17 0.93 16.37
C LYS A 283 26.19 0.43 14.94
N VAL A 284 25.03 0.44 14.26
CA VAL A 284 24.96 0.10 12.83
C VAL A 284 25.76 1.12 12.00
N LEU A 285 25.63 2.41 12.31
CA LEU A 285 26.36 3.49 11.63
C LEU A 285 27.86 3.51 11.93
N GLU A 286 28.31 2.96 13.07
CA GLU A 286 29.73 2.72 13.34
C GLU A 286 30.32 1.67 12.39
N GLN A 287 29.54 0.64 12.04
CA GLN A 287 29.97 -0.43 11.14
C GLN A 287 29.77 -0.10 9.66
N ILE A 288 28.69 0.62 9.33
CA ILE A 288 28.33 1.04 7.98
C ILE A 288 28.12 2.57 7.97
N PRO A 289 29.21 3.36 8.00
CA PRO A 289 29.11 4.81 8.02
C PRO A 289 28.35 5.33 6.81
N GLY A 290 27.37 6.20 7.06
CA GLY A 290 26.59 6.81 6.00
C GLY A 290 25.49 5.93 5.40
N ASP A 291 25.14 4.78 5.99
CA ASP A 291 24.01 3.99 5.48
C ASP A 291 22.70 4.82 5.47
N PRO A 292 22.15 5.15 4.29
CA PRO A 292 21.05 6.10 4.19
C PRO A 292 19.75 5.55 4.79
N VAL A 293 19.53 4.23 4.73
CA VAL A 293 18.35 3.58 5.31
C VAL A 293 18.36 3.68 6.84
N THR A 294 19.52 3.42 7.45
CA THR A 294 19.72 3.56 8.90
C THR A 294 19.61 5.01 9.35
N LEU A 295 20.20 5.96 8.61
CA LEU A 295 20.08 7.40 8.89
C LEU A 295 18.64 7.90 8.79
N THR A 296 17.87 7.43 7.81
CA THR A 296 16.44 7.75 7.68
C THR A 296 15.62 7.15 8.82
N SER A 297 15.87 5.89 9.19
CA SER A 297 15.23 5.24 10.35
C SER A 297 15.51 6.00 11.66
N LYS A 298 16.75 6.46 11.85
CA LYS A 298 17.16 7.29 12.99
C LYS A 298 16.44 8.64 12.97
N GLY A 299 16.29 9.26 11.81
CA GLY A 299 15.47 10.45 11.62
C GLY A 299 14.01 10.23 12.00
N HIS A 300 13.41 9.09 11.60
CA HIS A 300 12.04 8.75 11.99
C HIS A 300 11.90 8.57 13.50
N ALA A 301 12.87 7.93 14.17
CA ALA A 301 12.90 7.81 15.63
C ALA A 301 12.93 9.20 16.30
N TYR A 302 13.86 10.08 15.90
CA TYR A 302 13.93 11.44 16.46
C TYR A 302 12.66 12.26 16.22
N LYS A 303 12.06 12.15 15.03
CA LYS A 303 10.78 12.80 14.72
C LYS A 303 9.70 12.36 15.70
N THR A 304 9.57 11.05 15.92
CA THR A 304 8.55 10.51 16.84
C THR A 304 8.78 10.94 18.30
N CYS A 305 10.04 11.10 18.71
CA CYS A 305 10.40 11.67 20.01
C CYS A 305 10.28 13.21 20.10
N GLY A 306 9.84 13.89 19.03
CA GLY A 306 9.74 15.36 18.99
C GLY A 306 11.08 16.09 18.86
N GLN A 307 12.19 15.39 18.63
CA GLN A 307 13.54 15.95 18.49
C GLN A 307 13.79 16.37 17.03
N TYR A 308 13.04 17.35 16.52
CA TYR A 308 13.00 17.69 15.10
C TYR A 308 14.35 18.12 14.51
N ASP A 309 15.17 18.88 15.25
CA ASP A 309 16.49 19.30 14.77
C ASP A 309 17.42 18.11 14.48
N LYS A 310 17.39 17.09 15.35
CA LYS A 310 18.15 15.85 15.17
C LYS A 310 17.57 15.00 14.03
N ALA A 311 16.25 15.02 13.85
CA ALA A 311 15.59 14.37 12.73
C ALA A 311 16.08 14.96 11.40
N VAL A 312 16.03 16.29 11.28
CA VAL A 312 16.52 17.05 10.11
C VAL A 312 18.00 16.75 9.84
N ALA A 313 18.85 16.80 10.87
CA ALA A 313 20.27 16.49 10.72
C ALA A 313 20.51 15.06 10.19
N SER A 314 19.72 14.09 10.66
CA SER A 314 19.82 12.69 10.23
C SER A 314 19.40 12.51 8.77
N TYR A 315 18.28 13.11 8.34
CA TYR A 315 17.86 13.04 6.93
C TYR A 315 18.84 13.76 6.00
N ARG A 316 19.38 14.92 6.41
CA ARG A 316 20.43 15.61 5.63
C ARG A 316 21.69 14.77 5.50
N SER A 317 22.05 14.03 6.55
CA SER A 317 23.18 13.09 6.51
C SER A 317 22.93 11.95 5.53
N ALA A 318 21.69 11.42 5.49
CA ALA A 318 21.30 10.40 4.51
C ALA A 318 21.45 10.91 3.07
N LEU A 319 21.01 12.15 2.81
CA LEU A 319 21.13 12.80 1.50
C LEU A 319 22.57 13.16 1.12
N ALA A 320 23.42 13.50 2.10
CA ALA A 320 24.83 13.72 1.86
C ALA A 320 25.56 12.43 1.45
N SER A 321 25.15 11.29 2.02
CA SER A 321 25.71 9.97 1.68
C SER A 321 25.18 9.45 0.34
N GLN A 322 23.85 9.49 0.15
CA GLN A 322 23.20 9.06 -1.08
C GLN A 322 22.17 10.12 -1.54
N PRO A 323 22.57 11.04 -2.45
CA PRO A 323 21.68 12.12 -2.90
C PRO A 323 20.36 11.64 -3.51
N LEU A 324 20.36 10.46 -4.15
CA LEU A 324 19.17 9.88 -4.80
C LEU A 324 18.22 9.14 -3.83
N HIS A 325 18.46 9.19 -2.52
CA HIS A 325 17.58 8.58 -1.52
C HIS A 325 16.33 9.44 -1.28
N GLY A 326 15.31 9.24 -2.12
CA GLY A 326 14.12 10.08 -2.18
C GLY A 326 13.31 10.08 -0.88
N GLU A 327 13.34 8.98 -0.14
CA GLU A 327 12.64 8.87 1.15
C GLU A 327 13.10 9.92 2.17
N ALA A 328 14.37 10.31 2.17
CA ALA A 328 14.88 11.36 3.05
C ALA A 328 14.35 12.75 2.66
N TRP A 329 14.25 13.06 1.36
CA TRP A 329 13.59 14.29 0.88
C TRP A 329 12.13 14.34 1.29
N TYR A 330 11.39 13.25 1.09
CA TYR A 330 10.00 13.16 1.51
C TYR A 330 9.85 13.28 3.03
N SER A 331 10.71 12.61 3.80
CA SER A 331 10.70 12.67 5.27
C SER A 331 10.96 14.09 5.79
N LEU A 332 11.87 14.85 5.16
CA LEU A 332 12.07 16.28 5.45
C LEU A 332 10.83 17.11 5.13
N SER A 333 10.25 16.93 3.93
CA SER A 333 9.06 17.68 3.49
C SER A 333 7.84 17.47 4.39
N ASN A 334 7.77 16.30 5.04
CA ASN A 334 6.66 15.91 5.89
C ASN A 334 6.79 16.44 7.33
N LEU A 335 7.88 17.14 7.67
CA LEU A 335 8.01 17.86 8.93
C LEU A 335 7.38 19.25 8.79
N LYS A 336 6.37 19.59 9.60
CA LYS A 336 5.72 20.92 9.49
C LYS A 336 6.64 22.09 9.83
N VAL A 337 7.73 21.82 10.54
CA VAL A 337 8.73 22.83 10.97
C VAL A 337 9.83 23.06 9.93
N TYR A 338 9.82 22.32 8.83
CA TYR A 338 10.90 22.34 7.85
C TYR A 338 10.47 23.04 6.56
N SER A 339 11.39 23.81 5.97
CA SER A 339 11.24 24.44 4.66
C SER A 339 12.55 24.35 3.90
N PHE A 340 12.47 24.02 2.62
CA PHE A 340 13.65 23.84 1.77
C PHE A 340 14.27 25.16 1.36
N SER A 341 15.59 25.23 1.46
CA SER A 341 16.40 26.32 0.89
C SER A 341 16.39 26.29 -0.64
N ASP A 342 16.76 27.41 -1.27
CA ASP A 342 16.86 27.48 -2.75
C ASP A 342 17.83 26.43 -3.32
N GLY A 343 18.98 26.23 -2.66
CA GLY A 343 19.96 25.23 -3.09
C GLY A 343 19.45 23.78 -2.97
N GLU A 344 18.67 23.47 -1.93
CA GLU A 344 18.03 22.15 -1.81
C GLU A 344 16.97 21.95 -2.89
N LEU A 345 16.16 22.98 -3.17
CA LEU A 345 15.15 22.93 -4.22
C LEU A 345 15.79 22.75 -5.62
N GLU A 346 16.89 23.43 -5.90
CA GLU A 346 17.68 23.24 -7.13
C GLU A 346 18.22 21.80 -7.24
N ALA A 347 18.75 21.25 -6.15
CA ALA A 347 19.24 19.88 -6.10
C ALA A 347 18.12 18.86 -6.35
N MET A 348 16.97 19.03 -5.70
CA MET A 348 15.79 18.17 -5.91
C MET A 348 15.30 18.22 -7.36
N ASN A 349 15.23 19.42 -7.96
CA ASN A 349 14.86 19.60 -9.36
C ASN A 349 15.85 18.92 -10.33
N ALA A 350 17.15 19.03 -10.07
CA ALA A 350 18.18 18.35 -10.86
C ALA A 350 18.03 16.82 -10.78
N GLN A 351 17.74 16.28 -9.59
CA GLN A 351 17.51 14.84 -9.40
C GLN A 351 16.22 14.36 -10.09
N ALA A 352 15.16 15.15 -10.08
CA ALA A 352 13.90 14.80 -10.75
C ALA A 352 14.09 14.59 -12.27
N ARG A 353 15.07 15.28 -12.87
CA ARG A 353 15.46 15.16 -14.29
C ARG A 353 16.41 13.99 -14.57
N ASN A 354 16.87 13.28 -13.54
CA ASN A 354 17.79 12.15 -13.70
C ASN A 354 17.02 10.87 -14.10
N ASP A 355 17.36 10.30 -15.26
CA ASP A 355 16.77 9.06 -15.78
C ASP A 355 17.12 7.82 -14.91
N ASP A 356 18.22 7.88 -14.15
CA ASP A 356 18.68 6.77 -13.29
C ASP A 356 18.03 6.77 -11.90
N LEU A 357 17.20 7.77 -11.56
CA LEU A 357 16.49 7.82 -10.27
C LEU A 357 15.49 6.64 -10.19
N PRO A 358 15.59 5.76 -9.17
CA PRO A 358 14.67 4.65 -9.01
C PRO A 358 13.22 5.12 -8.90
N HIS A 359 12.29 4.30 -9.39
CA HIS A 359 10.86 4.65 -9.43
C HIS A 359 10.30 5.04 -8.06
N ALA A 360 10.61 4.25 -7.01
CA ALA A 360 10.16 4.55 -5.64
C ALA A 360 10.72 5.90 -5.13
N ASP A 361 11.99 6.19 -5.37
CA ASP A 361 12.60 7.46 -4.98
C ASP A 361 12.04 8.64 -5.80
N ARG A 362 11.67 8.42 -7.06
CA ARG A 362 10.98 9.41 -7.89
C ARG A 362 9.60 9.76 -7.35
N VAL A 363 8.84 8.78 -6.85
CA VAL A 363 7.57 9.04 -6.15
C VAL A 363 7.84 9.94 -4.94
N HIS A 364 8.73 9.54 -4.03
CA HIS A 364 9.06 10.33 -2.84
C HIS A 364 9.50 11.77 -3.18
N LEU A 365 10.40 11.91 -4.15
CA LEU A 365 10.92 13.21 -4.57
C LEU A 365 9.82 14.11 -5.18
N SER A 366 8.87 13.53 -5.91
CA SER A 366 7.75 14.29 -6.50
C SER A 366 6.85 14.86 -5.40
N PHE A 367 6.50 14.08 -4.37
CA PHE A 367 5.72 14.60 -3.23
C PHE A 367 6.50 15.64 -2.41
N ALA A 368 7.82 15.46 -2.28
CA ALA A 368 8.67 16.43 -1.61
C ALA A 368 8.75 17.77 -2.37
N LEU A 369 8.90 17.73 -3.70
CA LEU A 369 8.87 18.91 -4.57
C LEU A 369 7.50 19.59 -4.54
N GLY A 370 6.41 18.81 -4.63
CA GLY A 370 5.05 19.33 -4.51
C GLY A 370 4.87 20.14 -3.23
N LYS A 371 5.32 19.60 -2.09
CA LYS A 371 5.28 20.31 -0.81
C LYS A 371 6.21 21.53 -0.75
N ALA A 372 7.41 21.44 -1.33
CA ALA A 372 8.36 22.54 -1.33
C ALA A 372 7.85 23.78 -2.11
N TYR A 373 7.20 23.55 -3.26
CA TYR A 373 6.58 24.62 -4.05
C TYR A 373 5.30 25.14 -3.39
N GLU A 374 4.53 24.27 -2.73
CA GLU A 374 3.37 24.68 -1.94
C GLU A 374 3.76 25.66 -0.83
N ASP A 375 4.84 25.39 -0.09
CA ASP A 375 5.32 26.28 0.98
C ASP A 375 5.78 27.65 0.48
N ARG A 376 6.04 27.75 -0.83
CA ARG A 376 6.40 29.00 -1.52
C ARG A 376 5.20 29.66 -2.20
N ASN A 377 4.00 29.11 -2.04
CA ASN A 377 2.76 29.51 -2.71
C ASN A 377 2.82 29.42 -4.25
N ASP A 378 3.71 28.61 -4.81
CA ASP A 378 3.73 28.27 -6.24
C ASP A 378 2.85 27.04 -6.46
N PHE A 379 1.53 27.30 -6.46
CA PHE A 379 0.53 26.23 -6.48
C PHE A 379 0.46 25.49 -7.82
N GLU A 380 0.81 26.13 -8.93
CA GLU A 380 0.85 25.51 -10.25
C GLU A 380 1.96 24.45 -10.32
N THR A 381 3.20 24.86 -10.01
CA THR A 381 4.34 23.93 -10.02
C THR A 381 4.16 22.85 -8.95
N SER A 382 3.60 23.21 -7.79
CA SER A 382 3.27 22.25 -6.74
C SER A 382 2.30 21.17 -7.22
N PHE A 383 1.20 21.57 -7.87
CA PHE A 383 0.20 20.64 -8.38
C PHE A 383 0.80 19.69 -9.43
N ASP A 384 1.63 20.21 -10.34
CA ASP A 384 2.31 19.38 -11.35
C ASP A 384 3.14 18.26 -10.72
N TYR A 385 3.87 18.56 -9.64
CA TYR A 385 4.65 17.56 -8.92
C TYR A 385 3.78 16.58 -8.12
N TYR A 386 2.70 17.03 -7.49
CA TYR A 386 1.74 16.11 -6.87
C TYR A 386 1.11 15.19 -7.92
N ALA A 387 0.67 15.73 -9.07
CA ALA A 387 0.11 14.95 -10.17
C ALA A 387 1.13 13.96 -10.75
N GLN A 388 2.40 14.33 -10.85
CA GLN A 388 3.47 13.43 -11.25
C GLN A 388 3.64 12.28 -10.25
N GLY A 389 3.77 12.59 -8.95
CA GLY A 389 3.91 11.59 -7.89
C GLY A 389 2.74 10.61 -7.85
N ASN A 390 1.52 11.14 -7.95
CA ASN A 390 0.27 10.38 -8.02
C ASN A 390 0.23 9.45 -9.25
N ARG A 391 0.57 9.94 -10.45
CA ARG A 391 0.64 9.10 -11.66
C ARG A 391 1.65 7.96 -11.53
N LEU A 392 2.84 8.24 -10.98
CA LEU A 392 3.87 7.22 -10.76
C LEU A 392 3.44 6.16 -9.74
N LYS A 393 2.70 6.57 -8.70
CA LYS A 393 2.18 5.65 -7.69
C LYS A 393 0.99 4.84 -8.23
N LYS A 394 0.09 5.45 -9.00
CA LYS A 394 -1.02 4.78 -9.69
C LYS A 394 -0.54 3.70 -10.67
N ALA A 395 0.59 3.92 -11.35
CA ALA A 395 1.19 2.92 -12.24
C ALA A 395 1.64 1.62 -11.53
N LEU A 396 1.77 1.63 -10.19
CA LEU A 396 2.05 0.44 -9.38
C LEU A 396 0.79 -0.18 -8.76
N SER A 397 -0.36 0.47 -8.88
CA SER A 397 -1.61 0.05 -8.26
C SER A 397 -2.40 -0.89 -9.15
N THR A 398 -3.13 -1.81 -8.52
CA THR A 398 -4.15 -2.66 -9.17
C THR A 398 -5.57 -2.24 -8.79
N TYR A 399 -5.71 -1.08 -8.13
CA TYR A 399 -6.98 -0.51 -7.73
C TYR A 399 -7.86 -0.22 -8.94
N ASP A 400 -9.14 -0.53 -8.78
CA ASP A 400 -10.19 -0.33 -9.77
C ASP A 400 -11.38 0.30 -9.05
N ALA A 401 -11.73 1.52 -9.45
CA ALA A 401 -12.78 2.31 -8.80
C ALA A 401 -14.16 1.68 -8.99
N ASP A 402 -14.47 1.18 -10.19
CA ASP A 402 -15.77 0.59 -10.50
C ASP A 402 -15.98 -0.72 -9.73
N LYS A 403 -14.92 -1.54 -9.65
CA LYS A 403 -14.96 -2.75 -8.81
C LYS A 403 -15.19 -2.40 -7.33
N MET A 404 -14.57 -1.33 -6.84
CA MET A 404 -14.80 -0.88 -5.46
C MET A 404 -16.25 -0.41 -5.27
N THR A 405 -16.81 0.34 -6.23
CA THR A 405 -18.23 0.73 -6.22
C THR A 405 -19.14 -0.50 -6.10
N ASP A 406 -18.88 -1.54 -6.90
CA ASP A 406 -19.64 -2.79 -6.84
C ASP A 406 -19.50 -3.48 -5.47
N GLU A 407 -18.29 -3.55 -4.91
CA GLU A 407 -18.05 -4.12 -3.57
C GLU A 407 -18.81 -3.36 -2.47
N LEU A 408 -18.95 -2.04 -2.56
CA LEU A 408 -19.70 -1.23 -1.59
C LEU A 408 -21.21 -1.37 -1.78
N ARG A 409 -21.70 -1.48 -3.02
CA ARG A 409 -23.12 -1.78 -3.30
C ARG A 409 -23.52 -3.18 -2.83
N ASP A 410 -22.62 -4.16 -2.93
CA ASP A 410 -22.86 -5.48 -2.39
C ASP A 410 -23.04 -5.47 -0.86
N GLN A 411 -22.38 -4.56 -0.13
CA GLN A 411 -22.67 -4.37 1.31
C GLN A 411 -24.12 -3.97 1.54
N GLN A 412 -24.64 -2.99 0.78
CA GLN A 412 -26.02 -2.53 0.89
C GLN A 412 -27.02 -3.62 0.52
N ARG A 413 -26.72 -4.39 -0.54
CA ARG A 413 -27.57 -5.50 -1.00
C ARG A 413 -27.69 -6.61 0.05
N VAL A 414 -26.57 -6.98 0.69
CA VAL A 414 -26.52 -8.11 1.62
C VAL A 414 -26.98 -7.72 3.03
N CYS A 415 -26.53 -6.56 3.52
CA CYS A 415 -26.73 -6.13 4.91
C CYS A 415 -28.10 -5.48 5.14
N THR A 416 -29.17 -6.18 4.79
CA THR A 416 -30.55 -5.74 5.01
C THR A 416 -30.86 -5.57 6.50
N ALA A 417 -31.85 -4.75 6.84
CA ALA A 417 -32.33 -4.59 8.21
C ALA A 417 -32.71 -5.93 8.88
N GLU A 418 -33.24 -6.88 8.10
CA GLU A 418 -33.53 -8.25 8.57
C GLU A 418 -32.25 -8.99 8.99
N LEU A 419 -31.23 -9.02 8.13
CA LEU A 419 -29.94 -9.64 8.47
C LEU A 419 -29.31 -8.96 9.68
N LEU A 420 -29.28 -7.63 9.70
CA LEU A 420 -28.64 -6.86 10.76
C LEU A 420 -29.31 -7.05 12.13
N SER A 421 -30.63 -7.23 12.16
CA SER A 421 -31.35 -7.53 13.41
C SER A 421 -30.90 -8.84 14.07
N ARG A 422 -30.33 -9.79 13.31
CA ARG A 422 -29.69 -11.00 13.89
C ARG A 422 -28.52 -10.67 14.80
N GLY A 423 -27.79 -9.58 14.51
CA GLY A 423 -26.67 -9.11 15.33
C GLY A 423 -27.06 -8.90 16.79
N GLU A 424 -28.23 -8.29 17.05
CA GLU A 424 -28.71 -8.01 18.41
C GLU A 424 -28.95 -9.28 19.25
N ARG A 425 -29.20 -10.42 18.59
CA ARG A 425 -29.42 -11.72 19.25
C ARG A 425 -28.18 -12.61 19.26
N ALA A 426 -27.40 -12.59 18.19
CA ALA A 426 -26.30 -13.52 17.96
C ALA A 426 -24.94 -12.95 18.35
N GLY A 427 -24.73 -11.65 18.15
CA GLY A 427 -23.45 -10.98 18.37
C GLY A 427 -23.00 -10.97 19.82
N HIS A 428 -21.73 -10.63 20.04
CA HIS A 428 -21.16 -10.51 21.37
C HIS A 428 -21.62 -9.19 22.02
N PRO A 429 -22.19 -9.19 23.24
CA PRO A 429 -22.91 -8.03 23.80
C PRO A 429 -22.00 -6.91 24.36
N ALA A 430 -20.71 -6.94 24.03
CA ALA A 430 -19.72 -5.95 24.47
C ALA A 430 -20.10 -4.54 24.02
N ASN A 431 -20.02 -3.59 24.97
CA ASN A 431 -20.39 -2.18 24.79
C ASN A 431 -19.19 -1.22 24.89
N ASP A 432 -18.01 -1.75 25.18
CA ASP A 432 -16.74 -1.05 25.33
C ASP A 432 -16.09 -0.56 24.01
N PRO A 433 -16.36 -1.12 22.80
CA PRO A 433 -15.72 -0.63 21.58
C PRO A 433 -16.38 0.64 21.03
N ILE A 434 -15.54 1.63 20.70
CA ILE A 434 -15.90 2.83 19.93
C ILE A 434 -15.13 2.78 18.61
N PHE A 435 -15.84 2.65 17.50
CA PHE A 435 -15.26 2.72 16.16
C PHE A 435 -15.30 4.17 15.66
N VAL A 436 -14.14 4.70 15.26
CA VAL A 436 -14.07 5.97 14.54
C VAL A 436 -13.72 5.67 13.08
N VAL A 437 -14.72 5.80 12.22
CA VAL A 437 -14.67 5.49 10.79
C VAL A 437 -14.73 6.77 9.93
N GLY A 438 -14.58 6.62 8.62
CA GLY A 438 -14.72 7.71 7.66
C GLY A 438 -13.64 7.65 6.59
N LEU A 439 -13.41 8.75 5.88
CA LEU A 439 -12.28 8.83 4.94
C LEU A 439 -10.98 9.21 5.67
N PRO A 440 -9.80 8.69 5.28
CA PRO A 440 -8.53 9.26 5.73
C PRO A 440 -8.52 10.77 5.53
N ARG A 441 -7.94 11.52 6.48
CA ARG A 441 -7.88 13.00 6.47
C ARG A 441 -9.22 13.73 6.69
N ALA A 442 -10.29 13.02 7.06
CA ALA A 442 -11.57 13.62 7.44
C ALA A 442 -11.64 14.13 8.90
N GLY A 443 -10.57 13.96 9.70
CA GLY A 443 -10.54 14.42 11.09
C GLY A 443 -10.70 13.31 12.13
N SER A 444 -10.70 12.03 11.74
CA SER A 444 -10.81 10.89 12.66
C SER A 444 -9.77 10.88 13.79
N THR A 445 -8.52 11.29 13.51
CA THR A 445 -7.48 11.42 14.56
C THR A 445 -7.79 12.53 15.58
N LEU A 446 -8.45 13.62 15.16
CA LEU A 446 -8.88 14.67 16.10
C LEU A 446 -9.97 14.12 17.02
N LEU A 447 -10.95 13.40 16.48
CA LEU A 447 -12.02 12.78 17.27
C LEU A 447 -11.48 11.73 18.24
N GLU A 448 -10.54 10.89 17.78
CA GLU A 448 -9.84 9.94 18.66
C GLU A 448 -9.13 10.66 19.80
N GLN A 449 -8.40 11.74 19.49
CA GLN A 449 -7.68 12.51 20.51
C GLN A 449 -8.64 13.11 21.54
N ILE A 450 -9.72 13.75 21.10
CA ILE A 450 -10.77 14.31 21.96
C ILE A 450 -11.35 13.22 22.89
N LEU A 451 -11.76 12.09 22.34
CA LEU A 451 -12.40 11.02 23.11
C LEU A 451 -11.40 10.35 24.08
N SER A 452 -10.17 10.10 23.63
CA SER A 452 -9.14 9.47 24.47
C SER A 452 -8.56 10.39 25.55
N SER A 453 -8.90 11.68 25.54
CA SER A 453 -8.63 12.58 26.67
C SER A 453 -9.62 12.40 27.83
N HIS A 454 -10.71 11.64 27.63
CA HIS A 454 -11.59 11.23 28.72
C HIS A 454 -10.96 10.10 29.52
N SER A 455 -11.01 10.19 30.86
CA SER A 455 -10.47 9.21 31.81
C SER A 455 -10.98 7.76 31.66
N ARG A 456 -12.07 7.54 30.90
CA ARG A 456 -12.73 6.24 30.72
C ARG A 456 -12.53 5.65 29.32
N VAL A 457 -11.73 6.29 28.47
CA VAL A 457 -11.56 5.89 27.08
C VAL A 457 -10.09 5.70 26.74
N ASP A 458 -9.71 4.47 26.41
CA ASP A 458 -8.40 4.18 25.87
C ASP A 458 -8.37 4.50 24.37
N GLY A 459 -7.53 5.44 23.98
CA GLY A 459 -7.16 5.55 22.58
C GLY A 459 -6.15 4.46 22.22
N THR A 460 -6.48 3.62 21.24
CA THR A 460 -5.60 2.52 20.81
C THR A 460 -4.75 2.92 19.61
N LEU A 461 -5.07 2.44 18.40
CA LEU A 461 -4.46 2.75 17.10
C LEU A 461 -5.47 2.43 15.98
N GLU A 462 -4.99 2.36 14.74
CA GLU A 462 -5.64 1.66 13.63
C GLU A 462 -5.53 0.14 13.85
N LEU A 463 -6.61 -0.52 14.28
CA LEU A 463 -6.56 -1.95 14.62
C LEU A 463 -6.78 -2.83 13.38
N PRO A 464 -5.99 -3.91 13.18
CA PRO A 464 -6.06 -4.74 11.97
C PRO A 464 -7.17 -5.79 12.04
N ASN A 465 -7.91 -5.89 13.15
CA ASN A 465 -8.81 -7.00 13.46
C ASN A 465 -9.96 -7.14 12.47
N ILE A 466 -10.72 -6.05 12.20
CA ILE A 466 -11.82 -6.07 11.24
C ILE A 466 -11.31 -6.34 9.81
N PRO A 467 -10.28 -5.64 9.29
CA PRO A 467 -9.68 -5.98 8.00
C PRO A 467 -9.25 -7.46 7.91
N SER A 468 -8.60 -8.00 8.95
CA SER A 468 -8.14 -9.39 8.99
C SER A 468 -9.31 -10.38 8.93
N LEU A 469 -10.38 -10.13 9.70
CA LEU A 469 -11.58 -10.97 9.69
C LEU A 469 -12.28 -10.94 8.33
N THR A 470 -12.41 -9.77 7.70
CA THR A 470 -13.03 -9.66 6.37
C THR A 470 -12.22 -10.43 5.33
N GLN A 471 -10.88 -10.41 5.43
CA GLN A 471 -10.01 -11.16 4.54
C GLN A 471 -10.14 -12.68 4.75
N GLN A 472 -10.29 -13.13 6.00
CA GLN A 472 -10.58 -14.54 6.30
C GLN A 472 -11.92 -14.97 5.67
N LEU A 473 -12.97 -14.16 5.80
CA LEU A 473 -14.29 -14.43 5.22
C LEU A 473 -14.27 -14.46 3.68
N ARG A 474 -13.53 -13.55 3.04
CA ARG A 474 -13.36 -13.55 1.56
C ARG A 474 -12.74 -14.85 1.03
N ARG A 475 -11.85 -15.49 1.80
CA ARG A 475 -11.21 -16.75 1.37
C ARG A 475 -12.11 -17.96 1.51
N ARG A 476 -12.99 -17.96 2.50
CA ARG A 476 -13.97 -19.04 2.67
C ARG A 476 -14.87 -19.19 1.44
N GLY A 477 -15.25 -18.08 0.82
CA GLY A 477 -15.94 -18.07 -0.47
C GLY A 477 -15.05 -18.50 -1.65
N ARG A 478 -13.84 -17.97 -1.75
CA ARG A 478 -12.89 -18.28 -2.85
C ARG A 478 -12.36 -19.71 -2.81
N GLY A 479 -13.07 -20.62 -3.49
CA GLY A 479 -12.69 -22.02 -3.68
C GLY A 479 -13.38 -23.00 -2.71
N GLY A 480 -14.33 -22.51 -1.92
CA GLY A 480 -15.22 -23.32 -1.08
C GLY A 480 -16.62 -23.49 -1.69
N SER A 481 -17.51 -24.14 -0.96
CA SER A 481 -18.96 -24.19 -1.26
C SER A 481 -19.72 -22.99 -0.68
N GLU A 482 -19.03 -22.09 0.00
CA GLU A 482 -19.62 -20.94 0.68
C GLU A 482 -19.67 -19.72 -0.24
N PRO A 483 -20.58 -18.76 0.00
CA PRO A 483 -20.63 -17.52 -0.77
C PRO A 483 -19.38 -16.64 -0.56
N ASP A 484 -19.11 -15.74 -1.51
CA ASP A 484 -18.10 -14.70 -1.35
C ASP A 484 -18.52 -13.64 -0.32
N TYR A 485 -17.59 -12.83 0.17
CA TYR A 485 -17.92 -11.69 1.02
C TYR A 485 -18.40 -10.52 0.15
N PRO A 486 -19.51 -9.82 0.50
CA PRO A 486 -20.23 -9.92 1.78
C PRO A 486 -21.33 -10.98 1.90
N ASP A 487 -21.75 -11.68 0.84
CA ASP A 487 -22.85 -12.66 0.87
C ASP A 487 -22.69 -13.74 1.97
N ILE A 488 -21.46 -14.12 2.31
CA ILE A 488 -21.17 -15.06 3.40
C ILE A 488 -21.74 -14.62 4.75
N LEU A 489 -21.95 -13.32 4.98
CA LEU A 489 -22.52 -12.79 6.23
C LEU A 489 -23.90 -13.38 6.53
N ALA A 490 -24.70 -13.67 5.50
CA ALA A 490 -25.99 -14.32 5.66
C ALA A 490 -25.87 -15.80 6.07
N ALA A 491 -24.79 -16.46 5.65
CA ALA A 491 -24.52 -17.87 5.91
C ALA A 491 -23.84 -18.14 7.26
N LEU A 492 -23.29 -17.12 7.92
CA LEU A 492 -22.67 -17.27 9.23
C LEU A 492 -23.68 -17.72 10.29
N SER A 493 -23.30 -18.72 11.07
CA SER A 493 -24.07 -19.17 12.22
C SER A 493 -23.98 -18.18 13.38
N ASP A 494 -24.97 -18.21 14.26
CA ASP A 494 -25.01 -17.32 15.42
C ASP A 494 -23.80 -17.55 16.37
N GLU A 495 -23.26 -18.76 16.42
CA GLU A 495 -22.06 -19.07 17.21
C GLU A 495 -20.78 -18.51 16.59
N GLU A 496 -20.68 -18.49 15.26
CA GLU A 496 -19.58 -17.82 14.56
C GLU A 496 -19.62 -16.32 14.82
N LEU A 497 -20.79 -15.67 14.71
CA LEU A 497 -20.95 -14.24 14.99
C LEU A 497 -20.52 -13.90 16.43
N ARG A 498 -20.97 -14.68 17.41
CA ARG A 498 -20.58 -14.52 18.81
C ARG A 498 -19.09 -14.73 19.02
N THR A 499 -18.51 -15.73 18.36
CA THR A 499 -17.09 -16.06 18.46
C THR A 499 -16.22 -14.95 17.89
N PHE A 500 -16.57 -14.42 16.72
CA PHE A 500 -15.85 -13.29 16.12
C PHE A 500 -15.92 -12.03 16.99
N GLY A 501 -17.08 -11.72 17.56
CA GLY A 501 -17.22 -10.60 18.49
C GLY A 501 -16.37 -10.77 19.76
N ARG A 502 -16.40 -11.96 20.38
CA ARG A 502 -15.55 -12.27 21.55
C ARG A 502 -14.06 -12.16 21.20
N GLN A 503 -13.66 -12.73 20.07
CA GLN A 503 -12.27 -12.71 19.62
C GLN A 503 -11.79 -11.28 19.36
N PHE A 504 -12.62 -10.42 18.75
CA PHE A 504 -12.28 -9.00 18.61
C PHE A 504 -12.01 -8.34 19.96
N ILE A 505 -12.84 -8.60 20.98
CA ILE A 505 -12.62 -8.04 22.32
C ILE A 505 -11.32 -8.56 22.94
N ASP A 506 -11.08 -9.87 22.88
CA ASP A 506 -9.91 -10.48 23.51
C ASP A 506 -8.61 -10.08 22.82
N ASP A 507 -8.57 -10.10 21.48
CA ASP A 507 -7.38 -9.77 20.69
C ASP A 507 -6.97 -8.29 20.86
N THR A 508 -7.93 -7.41 21.13
CA THR A 508 -7.65 -5.97 21.30
C THR A 508 -7.18 -5.59 22.70
N ARG A 509 -7.27 -6.47 23.70
CA ARG A 509 -6.87 -6.17 25.09
C ARG A 509 -5.43 -5.69 25.22
N ILE A 510 -4.52 -6.22 24.39
CA ILE A 510 -3.09 -5.85 24.40
C ILE A 510 -2.84 -4.37 24.04
N HIS A 511 -3.78 -3.73 23.34
CA HIS A 511 -3.67 -2.33 22.94
C HIS A 511 -4.33 -1.35 23.92
N ARG A 512 -4.94 -1.85 25.01
CA ARG A 512 -5.69 -1.06 25.99
C ARG A 512 -4.84 -0.79 27.23
N GLN A 513 -5.15 0.30 27.93
CA GLN A 513 -4.50 0.73 29.17
C GLN A 513 -5.39 0.50 30.41
N GLY A 514 -6.57 -0.11 30.22
CA GLY A 514 -7.45 -0.58 31.29
C GLY A 514 -8.69 0.28 31.48
N ALA A 515 -8.92 1.28 30.62
CA ALA A 515 -10.14 2.07 30.67
C ALA A 515 -11.37 1.22 30.24
N PRO A 516 -12.58 1.57 30.71
CA PRO A 516 -13.80 0.82 30.39
C PRO A 516 -14.19 0.81 28.90
N PHE A 517 -13.77 1.83 28.14
CA PHE A 517 -14.00 1.92 26.71
C PHE A 517 -12.68 2.01 25.97
N PHE A 518 -12.67 1.64 24.69
CA PHE A 518 -11.50 1.79 23.84
C PHE A 518 -11.89 2.15 22.41
N ILE A 519 -11.01 2.86 21.71
CA ILE A 519 -11.25 3.33 20.36
C ILE A 519 -10.51 2.45 19.35
N ASP A 520 -11.21 1.90 18.37
CA ASP A 520 -10.61 1.47 17.09
C ASP A 520 -10.79 2.59 16.07
N LYS A 521 -9.70 3.32 15.79
CA LYS A 521 -9.69 4.39 14.79
C LYS A 521 -9.12 3.84 13.51
N MET A 522 -9.92 3.09 12.76
CA MET A 522 -9.60 2.60 11.42
C MET A 522 -10.61 3.19 10.43
N PRO A 523 -10.27 4.27 9.70
CA PRO A 523 -11.23 5.00 8.86
C PRO A 523 -11.98 4.07 7.89
N ASN A 524 -11.25 3.18 7.21
CA ASN A 524 -11.77 2.24 6.21
C ASN A 524 -12.72 1.16 6.76
N ASN A 525 -12.92 1.07 8.09
CA ASN A 525 -13.94 0.18 8.67
C ASN A 525 -15.37 0.60 8.31
N PHE A 526 -15.60 1.81 7.75
CA PHE A 526 -16.91 2.23 7.25
C PHE A 526 -17.52 1.21 6.26
N ARG A 527 -16.67 0.54 5.47
CA ARG A 527 -17.07 -0.48 4.49
C ARG A 527 -17.62 -1.75 5.14
N HIS A 528 -17.40 -1.92 6.43
CA HIS A 528 -17.63 -3.16 7.17
C HIS A 528 -18.58 -2.96 8.36
N ILE A 529 -19.32 -1.85 8.42
CA ILE A 529 -20.28 -1.56 9.49
C ILE A 529 -21.30 -2.68 9.65
N GLY A 530 -21.79 -3.27 8.55
CA GLY A 530 -22.70 -4.41 8.61
C GLY A 530 -22.11 -5.61 9.36
N LEU A 531 -20.85 -5.97 9.08
CA LEU A 531 -20.14 -7.03 9.84
C LEU A 531 -19.93 -6.62 11.29
N ILE A 532 -19.44 -5.39 11.55
CA ILE A 532 -19.21 -4.88 12.91
C ILE A 532 -20.48 -4.98 13.75
N HIS A 533 -21.62 -4.56 13.20
CA HIS A 533 -22.90 -4.62 13.90
C HIS A 533 -23.37 -6.06 14.16
N LEU A 534 -23.14 -6.99 13.22
CA LEU A 534 -23.48 -8.41 13.40
C LEU A 534 -22.68 -9.07 14.53
N ILE A 535 -21.40 -8.71 14.71
CA ILE A 535 -20.54 -9.33 15.72
C ILE A 535 -20.49 -8.56 17.05
N LEU A 536 -20.74 -7.25 17.03
CA LEU A 536 -20.67 -6.31 18.16
C LEU A 536 -21.86 -5.32 18.11
N PRO A 537 -23.09 -5.77 18.35
CA PRO A 537 -24.32 -4.97 18.14
C PRO A 537 -24.44 -3.73 19.04
N ASN A 538 -23.67 -3.67 20.13
CA ASN A 538 -23.66 -2.60 21.11
C ASN A 538 -22.47 -1.63 20.95
N ALA A 539 -21.58 -1.86 19.99
CA ALA A 539 -20.46 -0.96 19.72
C ALA A 539 -20.98 0.40 19.24
N LYS A 540 -20.24 1.47 19.59
CA LYS A 540 -20.50 2.82 19.12
C LYS A 540 -19.75 3.05 17.81
N ILE A 541 -20.37 3.74 16.85
CA ILE A 541 -19.77 4.02 15.55
C ILE A 541 -19.87 5.52 15.27
N ILE A 542 -18.74 6.16 15.06
CA ILE A 542 -18.62 7.59 14.80
C ILE A 542 -18.06 7.76 13.39
N ASP A 543 -18.83 8.42 12.52
CA ASP A 543 -18.43 8.77 11.17
C ASP A 543 -17.79 10.16 11.15
N ALA A 544 -16.47 10.20 10.99
CA ALA A 544 -15.72 11.44 10.82
C ALA A 544 -15.89 11.94 9.39
N ARG A 545 -16.66 13.02 9.23
CA ARG A 545 -16.97 13.63 7.93
C ARG A 545 -16.26 14.97 7.77
N ARG A 546 -15.84 15.31 6.56
CA ARG A 546 -15.24 16.60 6.21
C ARG A 546 -15.69 17.04 4.83
N HIS A 547 -15.68 18.34 4.55
CA HIS A 547 -16.00 18.89 3.24
C HIS A 547 -15.30 18.10 2.10
N PRO A 548 -16.03 17.59 1.10
CA PRO A 548 -15.52 16.62 0.14
C PRO A 548 -14.27 17.09 -0.61
N MET A 549 -14.26 18.32 -1.13
CA MET A 549 -13.10 18.88 -1.83
C MET A 549 -11.86 18.96 -0.92
N ALA A 550 -12.06 19.37 0.34
CA ALA A 550 -10.96 19.54 1.30
C ALA A 550 -10.41 18.17 1.74
N CYS A 551 -11.30 17.20 1.96
CA CYS A 551 -10.95 15.84 2.36
C CYS A 551 -10.20 15.12 1.23
N CYS A 552 -10.79 15.09 0.03
CA CYS A 552 -10.23 14.41 -1.13
C CYS A 552 -8.90 15.05 -1.55
N PHE A 553 -8.82 16.37 -1.66
CA PHE A 553 -7.56 17.01 -2.01
C PHE A 553 -6.47 16.78 -0.95
N SER A 554 -6.83 16.76 0.34
CA SER A 554 -5.87 16.40 1.39
C SER A 554 -5.39 14.95 1.28
N GLY A 555 -6.21 14.02 0.80
CA GLY A 555 -5.80 12.66 0.47
C GLY A 555 -4.88 12.61 -0.75
N TYR A 556 -5.24 13.33 -1.81
CA TYR A 556 -4.49 13.37 -3.07
C TYR A 556 -3.05 13.85 -2.94
N LYS A 557 -2.79 14.82 -2.06
CA LYS A 557 -1.42 15.32 -1.80
C LYS A 557 -0.63 14.51 -0.76
N GLN A 558 -1.23 13.49 -0.16
CA GLN A 558 -0.60 12.67 0.86
C GLN A 558 -0.06 11.37 0.26
N LEU A 559 1.23 11.12 0.43
CA LEU A 559 1.79 9.80 0.11
C LEU A 559 1.53 8.85 1.29
N PHE A 560 0.54 7.96 1.12
CA PHE A 560 0.25 6.87 2.06
C PHE A 560 1.20 5.69 1.89
N ALA A 561 1.42 4.95 2.99
CA ALA A 561 2.26 3.75 2.98
C ALA A 561 1.58 2.57 2.27
N GLU A 562 0.35 2.24 2.66
CA GLU A 562 -0.47 1.15 2.10
C GLU A 562 -1.97 1.42 2.28
N GLY A 563 -2.82 0.81 1.45
CA GLY A 563 -4.27 0.67 1.67
C GLY A 563 -5.15 1.87 1.30
N GLN A 564 -4.57 2.91 0.69
CA GLN A 564 -5.26 4.13 0.25
C GLN A 564 -5.04 4.39 -1.25
N GLU A 565 -5.08 3.34 -2.06
CA GLU A 565 -4.72 3.38 -3.48
C GLU A 565 -5.62 4.30 -4.31
N PHE A 566 -6.87 4.49 -3.89
CA PHE A 566 -7.85 5.38 -4.52
C PHE A 566 -7.43 6.85 -4.48
N THR A 567 -6.47 7.25 -3.63
CA THR A 567 -6.09 8.67 -3.49
C THR A 567 -5.15 9.17 -4.59
N TYR A 568 -4.61 8.28 -5.43
CA TYR A 568 -3.59 8.62 -6.42
C TYR A 568 -4.17 9.04 -7.78
N ASP A 569 -5.47 9.33 -7.84
CA ASP A 569 -6.16 9.93 -8.98
C ASP A 569 -7.33 10.79 -8.48
N LEU A 570 -7.57 11.94 -9.12
CA LEU A 570 -8.64 12.85 -8.72
C LEU A 570 -10.04 12.31 -9.01
N ALA A 571 -10.21 11.53 -10.08
CA ALA A 571 -11.49 10.90 -10.40
C ALA A 571 -11.75 9.72 -9.46
N ASP A 572 -10.75 8.87 -9.24
CA ASP A 572 -10.87 7.69 -8.37
C ASP A 572 -11.24 8.09 -6.93
N ILE A 573 -10.55 9.08 -6.34
CA ILE A 573 -10.87 9.53 -4.97
C ILE A 573 -12.23 10.22 -4.89
N GLY A 574 -12.66 10.93 -5.94
CA GLY A 574 -13.99 11.53 -6.01
C GLY A 574 -15.09 10.47 -6.05
N GLN A 575 -14.93 9.45 -6.90
CA GLN A 575 -15.84 8.29 -6.95
C GLN A 575 -15.88 7.56 -5.62
N TYR A 576 -14.72 7.24 -5.04
CA TYR A 576 -14.65 6.58 -3.75
C TYR A 576 -15.33 7.38 -2.63
N TYR A 577 -15.21 8.71 -2.62
CA TYR A 577 -15.90 9.55 -1.64
C TYR A 577 -17.42 9.52 -1.82
N ARG A 578 -17.92 9.59 -3.06
CA ARG A 578 -19.36 9.46 -3.31
C ARG A 578 -19.89 8.10 -2.84
N ASP A 579 -19.20 7.02 -3.19
CA ASP A 579 -19.63 5.67 -2.82
C ASP A 579 -19.58 5.48 -1.29
N TYR A 580 -18.63 6.12 -0.61
CA TYR A 580 -18.59 6.22 0.85
C TYR A 580 -19.80 6.99 1.40
N VAL A 581 -20.16 8.14 0.84
CA VAL A 581 -21.37 8.90 1.25
C VAL A 581 -22.63 8.05 1.07
N GLU A 582 -22.81 7.47 -0.12
CA GLU A 582 -23.96 6.60 -0.46
C GLU A 582 -24.07 5.43 0.52
N LEU A 583 -22.97 4.75 0.83
CA LEU A 583 -22.96 3.64 1.78
C LEU A 583 -23.26 4.09 3.22
N MET A 584 -22.75 5.26 3.64
CA MET A 584 -23.04 5.79 4.98
C MET A 584 -24.50 6.25 5.13
N ASP A 585 -25.08 6.83 4.08
CA ASP A 585 -26.50 7.18 4.06
C ASP A 585 -27.37 5.91 4.16
N TYR A 586 -26.99 4.83 3.48
CA TYR A 586 -27.61 3.52 3.67
C TYR A 586 -27.52 3.02 5.12
N TRP A 587 -26.38 3.19 5.80
CA TRP A 587 -26.26 2.77 7.20
C TRP A 587 -27.13 3.59 8.15
N ASP A 588 -27.37 4.86 7.88
CA ASP A 588 -28.31 5.67 8.66
C ASP A 588 -29.76 5.17 8.53
N GLU A 589 -30.13 4.64 7.36
CA GLU A 589 -31.45 4.01 7.13
C GLU A 589 -31.54 2.59 7.71
N ALA A 590 -30.54 1.75 7.46
CA ALA A 590 -30.53 0.33 7.84
C ALA A 590 -30.24 0.11 9.33
N LEU A 591 -29.55 1.05 9.98
CA LEU A 591 -29.19 1.02 11.40
C LEU A 591 -29.48 2.36 12.10
N PRO A 592 -30.76 2.79 12.22
CA PRO A 592 -31.10 4.10 12.75
C PRO A 592 -30.50 4.35 14.14
N GLY A 593 -29.75 5.44 14.28
CA GLY A 593 -29.12 5.85 15.54
C GLY A 593 -27.89 5.02 15.96
N LYS A 594 -27.44 4.05 15.16
CA LYS A 594 -26.21 3.27 15.43
C LYS A 594 -24.94 3.97 14.93
N VAL A 595 -25.05 4.97 14.05
CA VAL A 595 -23.92 5.76 13.57
C VAL A 595 -24.11 7.22 13.97
N LEU A 596 -23.09 7.84 14.56
CA LEU A 596 -23.04 9.28 14.80
C LEU A 596 -22.17 9.95 13.75
N ARG A 597 -22.79 10.75 12.87
CA ARG A 597 -22.07 11.60 11.92
C ARG A 597 -21.55 12.87 12.59
N VAL A 598 -20.25 13.13 12.44
CA VAL A 598 -19.55 14.29 13.04
C VAL A 598 -18.80 15.04 11.96
N GLN A 599 -19.23 16.26 11.67
CA GLN A 599 -18.65 17.10 10.65
C GLN A 599 -17.45 17.88 11.20
N TYR A 600 -16.29 17.77 10.55
CA TYR A 600 -15.04 18.41 10.97
C TYR A 600 -15.18 19.92 11.13
N GLU A 601 -15.83 20.58 10.18
CA GLU A 601 -16.10 22.01 10.19
C GLU A 601 -16.88 22.44 11.44
N GLU A 602 -17.90 21.67 11.85
CA GLU A 602 -18.67 21.95 13.07
C GLU A 602 -17.83 21.79 14.34
N VAL A 603 -16.92 20.80 14.39
CA VAL A 603 -15.99 20.64 15.53
C VAL A 603 -15.02 21.80 15.61
N VAL A 604 -14.63 22.36 14.46
CA VAL A 604 -13.74 23.52 14.40
C VAL A 604 -14.44 24.79 14.87
N ASP A 605 -15.71 24.97 14.50
CA ASP A 605 -16.48 26.18 14.78
C ASP A 605 -17.10 26.20 16.19
N ASP A 606 -17.53 25.06 16.71
CA ASP A 606 -18.11 24.91 18.06
C ASP A 606 -17.67 23.59 18.71
N LEU A 607 -16.44 23.60 19.21
CA LEU A 607 -15.82 22.43 19.84
C LEU A 607 -16.63 21.90 21.03
N GLU A 608 -17.08 22.77 21.94
CA GLU A 608 -17.70 22.33 23.18
C GLU A 608 -19.02 21.61 22.92
N THR A 609 -19.89 22.16 22.05
CA THR A 609 -21.17 21.54 21.71
C THR A 609 -20.95 20.17 21.05
N GLN A 610 -19.99 20.07 20.12
CA GLN A 610 -19.71 18.80 19.44
C GLN A 610 -19.07 17.77 20.38
N VAL A 611 -18.21 18.18 21.31
CA VAL A 611 -17.65 17.29 22.34
C VAL A 611 -18.75 16.74 23.24
N ARG A 612 -19.69 17.59 23.70
CA ARG A 612 -20.84 17.12 24.49
C ARG A 612 -21.67 16.11 23.73
N ARG A 613 -22.01 16.39 22.47
CA ARG A 613 -22.76 15.48 21.58
C ARG A 613 -22.05 14.13 21.37
N LEU A 614 -20.73 14.14 21.20
CA LEU A 614 -19.89 12.94 21.10
C LEU A 614 -19.97 12.09 22.38
N LEU A 615 -19.76 12.71 23.53
CA LEU A 615 -19.77 12.04 24.83
C LEU A 615 -21.17 11.48 25.16
N ASP A 616 -22.23 12.25 24.91
CA ASP A 616 -23.62 11.82 25.10
C ASP A 616 -23.94 10.57 24.27
N TYR A 617 -23.54 10.54 23.00
CA TYR A 617 -23.73 9.37 22.13
C TYR A 617 -22.96 8.13 22.64
N CYS A 618 -21.77 8.34 23.18
CA CYS A 618 -20.95 7.29 23.81
C CYS A 618 -21.45 6.88 25.20
N GLY A 619 -22.38 7.63 25.81
CA GLY A 619 -22.83 7.40 27.19
C GLY A 619 -21.78 7.76 28.24
N LEU A 620 -21.00 8.80 27.97
CA LEU A 620 -19.92 9.30 28.82
C LEU A 620 -20.30 10.66 29.42
N ASP A 621 -19.88 10.92 30.65
CA ASP A 621 -20.06 12.21 31.29
C ASP A 621 -19.12 13.25 30.67
N PHE A 622 -19.47 14.53 30.76
CA PHE A 622 -18.59 15.58 30.27
C PHE A 622 -17.33 15.73 31.14
N GLU A 623 -16.15 15.61 30.52
CA GLU A 623 -14.86 15.90 31.14
C GLU A 623 -14.14 17.06 30.42
N PRO A 624 -13.72 18.13 31.14
CA PRO A 624 -13.02 19.28 30.55
C PRO A 624 -11.76 18.91 29.76
N ALA A 625 -11.09 17.80 30.12
CA ALA A 625 -9.90 17.30 29.43
C ALA A 625 -10.14 17.05 27.93
N CYS A 626 -11.39 16.73 27.54
CA CYS A 626 -11.76 16.54 26.14
C CYS A 626 -11.69 17.83 25.30
N LEU A 627 -11.82 19.01 25.94
CA LEU A 627 -11.65 20.32 25.27
C LEU A 627 -10.17 20.72 25.19
N SER A 628 -9.36 20.30 26.16
CA SER A 628 -7.92 20.49 26.22
C SER A 628 -7.15 19.28 25.68
N PHE A 629 -7.68 18.63 24.64
CA PHE A 629 -7.15 17.37 24.09
C PHE A 629 -5.68 17.46 23.63
N HIS A 630 -5.22 18.67 23.31
CA HIS A 630 -3.86 18.97 22.84
C HIS A 630 -2.81 18.94 23.95
N ASP A 631 -3.22 19.00 25.22
CA ASP A 631 -2.34 18.91 26.39
C ASP A 631 -2.00 17.46 26.76
N THR A 632 -2.66 16.48 26.12
CA THR A 632 -2.46 15.06 26.44
C THR A 632 -1.15 14.53 25.84
N GLU A 633 -0.26 13.98 26.68
CA GLU A 633 1.09 13.52 26.28
C GLU A 633 1.14 12.16 25.53
N ARG A 634 0.00 11.66 25.02
CA ARG A 634 -0.09 10.36 24.36
C ARG A 634 0.72 10.29 23.05
N SER A 635 1.27 9.11 22.74
CA SER A 635 1.90 8.84 21.44
C SER A 635 0.82 8.70 20.36
N VAL A 636 0.82 9.61 19.37
CA VAL A 636 -0.10 9.58 18.22
C VAL A 636 0.71 9.21 16.98
N ARG A 637 0.47 8.02 16.41
CA ARG A 637 1.23 7.46 15.28
C ARG A 637 0.47 7.62 13.96
N THR A 638 0.17 8.86 13.57
CA THR A 638 -0.52 9.17 12.30
C THR A 638 0.18 10.31 11.56
N PRO A 639 0.01 10.46 10.23
CA PRO A 639 0.48 11.64 9.49
C PRO A 639 -0.11 12.97 9.99
N SER A 640 -1.16 12.92 10.82
CA SER A 640 -1.82 14.07 11.42
C SER A 640 -1.36 14.36 12.87
N SER A 641 -0.39 13.61 13.41
CA SER A 641 0.00 13.67 14.83
C SER A 641 0.41 15.07 15.30
N GLU A 642 1.16 15.81 14.48
CA GLU A 642 1.55 17.19 14.81
C GLU A 642 0.38 18.17 14.81
N GLN A 643 -0.73 17.85 14.12
CA GLN A 643 -1.93 18.70 14.11
C GLN A 643 -2.70 18.61 15.43
N VAL A 644 -2.85 17.42 15.98
CA VAL A 644 -3.65 17.19 17.19
C VAL A 644 -2.93 17.58 18.50
N ARG A 645 -1.63 17.91 18.40
CA ARG A 645 -0.81 18.50 19.49
C ARG A 645 -0.89 20.02 19.57
N ARG A 646 -1.83 20.63 18.83
CA ARG A 646 -2.07 22.08 18.82
C ARG A 646 -3.56 22.34 19.04
N PRO A 647 -3.92 23.52 19.57
CA PRO A 647 -5.31 23.98 19.56
C PRO A 647 -5.89 23.95 18.15
N ILE A 648 -7.21 23.83 18.06
CA ILE A 648 -7.95 23.90 16.80
C ILE A 648 -7.67 25.22 16.07
N TYR A 649 -7.51 25.16 14.75
CA TYR A 649 -7.28 26.32 13.90
C TYR A 649 -8.06 26.21 12.57
N GLN A 650 -8.55 27.34 12.07
CA GLN A 650 -9.41 27.40 10.88
C GLN A 650 -8.66 27.42 9.54
N SER A 651 -7.36 27.75 9.53
CA SER A 651 -6.60 28.00 8.28
C SER A 651 -6.51 26.80 7.32
N GLY A 652 -6.87 25.59 7.77
CA GLY A 652 -6.87 24.38 6.95
C GLY A 652 -8.19 24.06 6.23
N LEU A 653 -9.30 24.75 6.52
CA LEU A 653 -10.63 24.41 5.99
C LEU A 653 -10.73 24.60 4.47
N ASP A 654 -10.41 25.80 4.01
CA ASP A 654 -10.53 26.21 2.60
C ASP A 654 -9.21 26.15 1.81
N TYR A 655 -8.16 25.52 2.36
CA TYR A 655 -6.83 25.53 1.73
C TYR A 655 -6.81 24.93 0.32
N TRP A 656 -7.74 24.01 0.02
CA TRP A 656 -7.92 23.41 -1.30
C TRP A 656 -8.27 24.44 -2.39
N ARG A 657 -8.82 25.60 -2.04
CA ARG A 657 -9.16 26.68 -3.00
C ARG A 657 -7.94 27.25 -3.72
N ASN A 658 -6.76 27.19 -3.11
CA ASN A 658 -5.50 27.55 -3.78
C ASN A 658 -5.20 26.66 -5.00
N TYR A 659 -5.84 25.50 -5.08
CA TYR A 659 -5.69 24.51 -6.15
C TYR A 659 -6.94 24.37 -7.02
N GLU A 660 -7.98 25.18 -6.80
CA GLU A 660 -9.31 25.02 -7.43
C GLU A 660 -9.24 24.85 -8.95
N SER A 661 -8.36 25.60 -9.62
CA SER A 661 -8.12 25.56 -11.07
C SER A 661 -7.75 24.18 -11.64
N TRP A 662 -7.21 23.27 -10.80
CA TRP A 662 -6.78 21.93 -11.23
C TRP A 662 -7.67 20.80 -10.69
N LEU A 663 -8.67 21.12 -9.87
CA LEU A 663 -9.53 20.13 -9.19
C LEU A 663 -10.84 19.84 -9.94
N ASP A 664 -10.97 20.30 -11.17
CA ASP A 664 -12.11 20.00 -12.04
C ASP A 664 -12.43 18.51 -12.16
N PRO A 665 -11.46 17.60 -12.37
CA PRO A 665 -11.74 16.17 -12.41
C PRO A 665 -12.35 15.66 -11.10
N LEU A 666 -11.83 16.13 -9.96
CA LEU A 666 -12.34 15.77 -8.64
C LEU A 666 -13.76 16.30 -8.43
N ARG A 667 -14.00 17.58 -8.73
CA ARG A 667 -15.33 18.21 -8.62
C ARG A 667 -16.38 17.47 -9.46
N LYS A 668 -16.03 17.10 -10.70
CA LYS A 668 -16.91 16.31 -11.57
C LYS A 668 -17.17 14.92 -10.99
N ALA A 669 -16.15 14.27 -10.46
CA ALA A 669 -16.27 12.96 -9.83
C ALA A 669 -17.01 13.02 -8.48
N LEU A 670 -17.04 14.13 -7.77
CA LEU A 670 -17.83 14.25 -6.54
C LEU A 670 -19.32 14.50 -6.81
N GLY A 671 -19.66 15.11 -7.95
CA GLY A 671 -21.06 15.33 -8.34
C GLY A 671 -21.83 16.14 -7.29
N GLU A 672 -22.97 15.61 -6.85
CA GLU A 672 -23.86 16.27 -5.87
C GLU A 672 -23.30 16.32 -4.44
N CYS A 673 -22.18 15.64 -4.17
CA CYS A 673 -21.55 15.71 -2.85
C CYS A 673 -20.86 17.06 -2.58
N VAL A 674 -20.53 17.85 -3.61
CA VAL A 674 -19.75 19.11 -3.51
C VAL A 674 -20.53 20.24 -2.86
#